data_AF-A0A7X1GEL6-F1
#
_entry.id   AF-A0A7X1GEL6-F1
#
_cell.length_a   1.000
_cell.length_b   1.000
_cell.length_c   1.000
_cell.angle_alpha   90.00
_cell.angle_beta   90.00
_cell.angle_gamma   90.00
#
_symmetry.space_group_name_H-M   'P 1'
#
loop_
_entity.id
_entity.type
_entity.pdbx_description
1 polymer ?
#
loop_
_entity_poly.entity_id
_entity_poly.type
_entity_poly.pdbx_seq_one_letter_code
_entity_poly.pdbx_strand_id
1 'polypeptide(L)'
;MTPEQMRDASLLELFSLEAEAQTQVLSAGLLALERDPTQADHLEACMRAAHSLKGAARIVGVDAGVEVSHVMEDCLVSAQEGRLLLRPEHIDALLQGTDLLMRIATPGNAVGPSDIYAYVALMGRLLDPASAPTPTPVSLPPPAPELPMAELQLEPPVSRFELSELEPLQVNSAELARPAKRVTEGGERVLRVTAERLNSLLDLSSKSLVETQRLKPYLTTLQRLKRMQSNGLRALENLNAQLKEQSLGLEAEEALEEARRLLAESQQLLAEQTAELDEFAWQASQRAQVLYDTALACRMRPFADVLTGQARMVRDLGRSLGKQVRLEIEGEKTQVDRDVLEKLEAPLTHLLRNAVDHGIESPEQRLLAGKPAEGLIRLRASHQAGLLVLELSDDGNGVDLEQVRRSIVQRQLSPAETAAQLSEEELLTFLFLPGFSLRDKVTEVSGRGVGLDAVQHMVRQLRGAVMLEQKAGEGSRFHLEVPLTLSVVRSLVVEVGEEAYAFPLAHIERMCDLAPEDIVQVEGRQHFWHEGRHVGLVAANQLLQRPVSQSSAATLKVVVIRERDAVYGVAVERFIGERTLVVLPLDERLGKIQDISAGALLDDGSVVLIVDVEDMLRSVEKLLNTGRLERIARHSQQAAQVARKRILVVDDSLTVRELQRKLLLNRGYDVAVAVDGMDGWNALRAEDFDLLITDIDMPRMDGIELVSLLRRDNRLQSLPVMVVSYKDREEDRRRGLDAGADYYLAKASFHDDALLDAVVELIGGARA
;
A
#
# COMPACT_ATOMS: atom_id res chain seq x y z
N MET A 1 17.51 -29.55 19.01
CA MET A 1 16.51 -29.78 20.06
C MET A 1 16.33 -31.27 20.23
N THR A 2 16.37 -31.78 21.46
CA THR A 2 16.02 -33.17 21.77
C THR A 2 14.50 -33.40 21.56
N PRO A 3 14.03 -34.65 21.40
CA PRO A 3 12.60 -34.96 21.30
C PRO A 3 11.78 -34.47 22.50
N GLU A 4 12.39 -34.43 23.69
CA GLU A 4 11.79 -33.85 24.91
C GLU A 4 11.65 -32.34 24.80
N GLN A 5 12.71 -31.63 24.35
CA GLN A 5 12.65 -30.18 24.11
C GLN A 5 11.61 -29.79 23.04
N MET A 6 11.34 -30.66 22.06
CA MET A 6 10.27 -30.45 21.07
C MET A 6 8.87 -30.66 21.66
N ARG A 7 8.70 -31.62 22.58
CA ARG A 7 7.43 -31.83 23.30
C ARG A 7 7.13 -30.68 24.26
N ASP A 8 8.11 -30.25 25.03
CA ASP A 8 7.95 -29.14 25.99
C ASP A 8 7.63 -27.83 25.26
N ALA A 9 8.27 -27.57 24.11
CA ALA A 9 7.95 -26.43 23.26
C ALA A 9 6.51 -26.49 22.72
N SER A 10 6.04 -27.67 22.30
CA SER A 10 4.67 -27.86 21.81
C SER A 10 3.61 -27.73 22.91
N LEU A 11 3.91 -28.18 24.14
CA LEU A 11 3.02 -28.03 25.29
C LEU A 11 2.94 -26.57 25.75
N LEU A 12 4.06 -25.85 25.75
CA LEU A 12 4.08 -24.40 26.02
C LEU A 12 3.29 -23.61 24.97
N GLU A 13 3.36 -24.00 23.69
CA GLU A 13 2.57 -23.37 22.63
C GLU A 13 1.05 -23.58 22.85
N LEU A 14 0.65 -24.77 23.29
CA LEU A 14 -0.75 -25.05 23.66
C LEU A 14 -1.20 -24.23 24.88
N PHE A 15 -0.33 -24.08 25.89
CA PHE A 15 -0.62 -23.20 27.03
C PHE A 15 -0.73 -21.74 26.61
N SER A 16 0.15 -21.26 25.72
CA SER A 16 0.08 -19.90 25.18
C SER A 16 -1.25 -19.61 24.50
N LEU A 17 -1.73 -20.53 23.67
CA LEU A 17 -3.02 -20.38 22.98
C LEU A 17 -4.21 -20.39 23.95
N GLU A 18 -4.18 -21.24 24.97
CA GLU A 18 -5.23 -21.28 26.00
C GLU A 18 -5.17 -20.02 26.88
N ALA A 19 -3.97 -19.56 27.24
CA ALA A 19 -3.76 -18.33 27.99
C ALA A 19 -4.30 -17.12 27.25
N GLU A 20 -4.03 -17.00 25.96
CA GLU A 20 -4.56 -15.93 25.12
C GLU A 20 -6.10 -15.93 25.11
N ALA A 21 -6.73 -17.09 24.89
CA ALA A 21 -8.18 -17.20 24.86
C ALA A 21 -8.83 -16.86 26.21
N GLN A 22 -8.30 -17.40 27.31
CA GLN A 22 -8.92 -17.23 28.63
C GLN A 22 -8.65 -15.84 29.23
N THR A 23 -7.50 -15.23 28.96
CA THR A 23 -7.20 -13.85 29.42
C THR A 23 -8.03 -12.80 28.69
N GLN A 24 -8.45 -13.06 27.44
CA GLN A 24 -9.46 -12.24 26.75
C GLN A 24 -10.82 -12.29 27.46
N VAL A 25 -11.29 -13.50 27.81
CA VAL A 25 -12.54 -13.69 28.58
C VAL A 25 -12.47 -12.98 29.92
N LEU A 26 -11.37 -13.15 30.66
CA LEU A 26 -11.14 -12.47 31.93
C LEU A 26 -11.14 -10.95 31.75
N SER A 27 -10.39 -10.41 30.78
CA SER A 27 -10.33 -8.96 30.56
C SER A 27 -11.72 -8.38 30.27
N ALA A 28 -12.48 -8.98 29.35
CA ALA A 28 -13.82 -8.51 29.01
C ALA A 28 -14.80 -8.61 30.20
N GLY A 29 -14.79 -9.74 30.92
CA GLY A 29 -15.66 -9.94 32.07
C GLY A 29 -15.30 -9.05 33.26
N LEU A 30 -14.02 -8.81 33.54
CA LEU A 30 -13.55 -7.92 34.60
C LEU A 30 -13.92 -6.46 34.33
N LEU A 31 -13.86 -6.02 33.07
CA LEU A 31 -14.34 -4.69 32.67
C LEU A 31 -15.86 -4.55 32.88
N ALA A 32 -16.63 -5.61 32.61
CA ALA A 32 -18.07 -5.61 32.85
C ALA A 32 -18.40 -5.61 34.35
N LEU A 33 -17.69 -6.42 35.15
CA LEU A 33 -17.83 -6.50 36.61
C LEU A 33 -17.43 -5.22 37.34
N GLU A 34 -16.57 -4.38 36.76
CA GLU A 34 -16.33 -3.06 37.33
C GLU A 34 -17.59 -2.19 37.31
N ARG A 35 -18.40 -2.30 36.24
CA ARG A 35 -19.65 -1.54 36.08
C ARG A 35 -20.76 -2.10 36.95
N ASP A 36 -20.87 -3.42 36.98
CA ASP A 36 -21.84 -4.15 37.78
C ASP A 36 -21.17 -5.34 38.49
N PRO A 37 -20.64 -5.11 39.71
CA PRO A 37 -19.93 -6.14 40.48
C PRO A 37 -20.77 -7.35 40.86
N THR A 38 -22.09 -7.29 40.68
CA THR A 38 -23.03 -8.32 41.10
C THR A 38 -23.57 -9.17 39.95
N GLN A 39 -23.16 -8.89 38.71
CA GLN A 39 -23.60 -9.67 37.56
C GLN A 39 -23.04 -11.09 37.56
N ALA A 40 -23.91 -12.05 37.90
CA ALA A 40 -23.56 -13.46 38.06
C ALA A 40 -22.95 -14.08 36.79
N ASP A 41 -23.48 -13.76 35.61
CA ASP A 41 -23.03 -14.33 34.33
C ASP A 41 -21.56 -13.99 34.04
N HIS A 42 -21.15 -12.74 34.22
CA HIS A 42 -19.77 -12.30 34.01
C HIS A 42 -18.82 -12.86 35.07
N LEU A 43 -19.29 -12.97 36.31
CA LEU A 43 -18.51 -13.54 37.41
C LEU A 43 -18.24 -15.02 37.20
N GLU A 44 -19.25 -15.77 36.76
CA GLU A 44 -19.12 -17.20 36.45
C GLU A 44 -18.19 -17.42 35.25
N ALA A 45 -18.30 -16.61 34.20
CA ALA A 45 -17.42 -16.67 33.05
C ALA A 45 -15.95 -16.41 33.44
N CYS A 46 -15.68 -15.39 34.25
CA CYS A 46 -14.32 -15.09 34.74
C CYS A 46 -13.76 -16.21 35.60
N MET A 47 -14.55 -16.76 36.51
CA MET A 47 -14.13 -17.89 37.36
C MET A 47 -13.77 -19.11 36.50
N ARG A 48 -14.62 -19.48 35.53
CA ARG A 48 -14.35 -20.60 34.61
C ARG A 48 -13.07 -20.39 33.80
N ALA A 49 -12.80 -19.17 33.38
CA ALA A 49 -11.57 -18.82 32.68
C ALA A 49 -10.33 -18.96 33.57
N ALA A 50 -10.36 -18.42 34.80
CA ALA A 50 -9.28 -18.57 35.78
C ALA A 50 -9.02 -20.05 36.13
N HIS A 51 -10.08 -20.84 36.31
CA HIS A 51 -9.98 -22.28 36.58
C HIS A 51 -9.36 -23.06 35.40
N SER A 52 -9.75 -22.72 34.18
CA SER A 52 -9.21 -23.34 32.96
C SER A 52 -7.72 -23.03 32.79
N LEU A 53 -7.31 -21.79 33.08
CA LEU A 53 -5.91 -21.36 33.09
C LEU A 53 -5.07 -22.13 34.12
N LYS A 54 -5.60 -22.30 35.34
CA LYS A 54 -4.97 -23.11 36.39
C LYS A 54 -4.76 -24.55 35.95
N GLY A 55 -5.78 -25.15 35.33
CA GLY A 55 -5.73 -26.50 34.78
C GLY A 55 -4.68 -26.65 33.68
N ALA A 56 -4.68 -25.72 32.71
CA ALA A 56 -3.73 -25.72 31.60
C ALA A 56 -2.27 -25.54 32.08
N ALA A 57 -2.03 -24.59 32.99
CA ALA A 57 -0.70 -24.36 33.58
C ALA A 57 -0.18 -25.60 34.31
N ARG A 58 -1.05 -26.30 35.06
CA ARG A 58 -0.68 -27.54 35.78
C ARG A 58 -0.33 -28.70 34.84
N ILE A 59 -1.04 -28.84 33.73
CA ILE A 59 -0.77 -29.89 32.72
C ILE A 59 0.60 -29.68 32.06
N VAL A 60 0.98 -28.42 31.84
CA VAL A 60 2.24 -28.05 31.17
C VAL A 60 3.41 -27.89 32.17
N GLY A 61 3.16 -27.91 33.48
CA GLY A 61 4.18 -27.77 34.52
C GLY A 61 4.67 -26.33 34.72
N VAL A 62 3.82 -25.35 34.41
CA VAL A 62 4.13 -23.92 34.58
C VAL A 62 3.66 -23.46 35.96
N ASP A 63 4.46 -23.73 36.99
CA ASP A 63 4.11 -23.48 38.40
C ASP A 63 3.72 -22.02 38.66
N ALA A 64 4.45 -21.07 38.07
CA ALA A 64 4.15 -19.65 38.11
C ALA A 64 2.72 -19.32 37.63
N GLY A 65 2.28 -19.99 36.56
CA GLY A 65 0.93 -19.81 36.01
C GLY A 65 -0.15 -20.40 36.93
N VAL A 66 0.16 -21.51 37.61
CA VAL A 66 -0.72 -22.13 38.61
C VAL A 66 -0.93 -21.20 39.80
N GLU A 67 0.14 -20.59 40.33
CA GLU A 67 0.04 -19.69 41.49
C GLU A 67 -0.81 -18.44 41.19
N VAL A 68 -0.54 -17.78 40.05
CA VAL A 68 -1.25 -16.55 39.66
C VAL A 68 -2.73 -16.83 39.38
N SER A 69 -3.04 -17.89 38.62
CA SER A 69 -4.43 -18.25 38.31
C SER A 69 -5.21 -18.72 39.55
N HIS A 70 -4.55 -19.37 40.51
CA HIS A 70 -5.17 -19.81 41.76
C HIS A 70 -5.67 -18.63 42.60
N VAL A 71 -4.83 -17.62 42.86
CA VAL A 71 -5.25 -16.46 43.67
C VAL A 71 -6.31 -15.61 42.96
N MET A 72 -6.31 -15.59 41.63
CA MET A 72 -7.36 -14.95 40.84
C MET A 72 -8.70 -15.70 40.99
N GLU A 73 -8.67 -17.03 40.87
CA GLU A 73 -9.85 -17.88 41.05
C GLU A 73 -10.42 -17.73 42.46
N ASP A 74 -9.59 -17.76 43.51
CA ASP A 74 -10.03 -17.59 44.91
C ASP A 74 -10.76 -16.25 45.14
N CYS A 75 -10.27 -15.17 44.52
CA CYS A 75 -10.90 -13.85 44.59
C CYS A 75 -12.29 -13.85 43.91
N LEU A 76 -12.38 -14.44 42.72
CA LEU A 76 -13.62 -14.53 41.95
C LEU A 76 -14.66 -15.45 42.62
N VAL A 77 -14.21 -16.58 43.20
CA VAL A 77 -15.05 -17.49 44.00
C VAL A 77 -15.58 -16.80 45.25
N SER A 78 -14.72 -16.08 45.97
CA SER A 78 -15.13 -15.32 47.16
C SER A 78 -16.17 -14.25 46.82
N ALA A 79 -16.06 -13.62 45.65
CA ALA A 79 -17.06 -12.69 45.16
C ALA A 79 -18.39 -13.39 44.80
N GLN A 80 -18.32 -14.56 44.16
CA GLN A 80 -19.51 -15.33 43.76
C GLN A 80 -20.32 -15.82 44.95
N GLU A 81 -19.64 -16.25 46.01
CA GLU A 81 -20.26 -16.70 47.25
C GLU A 81 -20.75 -15.55 48.14
N GLY A 82 -20.60 -14.29 47.68
CA GLY A 82 -20.99 -13.10 48.43
C GLY A 82 -20.12 -12.79 49.65
N ARG A 83 -18.95 -13.44 49.76
CA ARG A 83 -17.97 -13.21 50.84
C ARG A 83 -17.12 -11.95 50.61
N LEU A 84 -16.96 -11.53 49.36
CA LEU A 84 -16.20 -10.35 48.94
C LEU A 84 -17.01 -9.51 47.97
N LEU A 85 -17.07 -8.18 48.16
CA LEU A 85 -17.58 -7.29 47.12
C LEU A 85 -16.42 -6.80 46.26
N LEU A 86 -16.45 -7.01 44.94
CA LEU A 86 -15.42 -6.54 44.04
C LEU A 86 -15.42 -5.00 44.00
N ARG A 87 -14.26 -4.41 44.32
CA ARG A 87 -13.98 -2.97 44.30
C ARG A 87 -13.06 -2.68 43.12
N PRO A 88 -12.92 -1.41 42.69
CA PRO A 88 -11.98 -1.04 41.61
C PRO A 88 -10.56 -1.60 41.83
N GLU A 89 -10.05 -1.56 43.05
CA GLU A 89 -8.74 -2.11 43.44
C GLU A 89 -8.63 -3.63 43.21
N HIS A 90 -9.72 -4.38 43.43
CA HIS A 90 -9.77 -5.83 43.16
C HIS A 90 -9.74 -6.11 41.66
N ILE A 91 -10.52 -5.35 40.88
CA ILE A 91 -10.55 -5.50 39.41
C ILE A 91 -9.17 -5.19 38.82
N ASP A 92 -8.49 -4.16 39.34
CA ASP A 92 -7.16 -3.78 38.85
C ASP A 92 -6.12 -4.85 39.14
N ALA A 93 -6.15 -5.42 40.33
CA ALA A 93 -5.29 -6.54 40.66
C ALA A 93 -5.59 -7.75 39.76
N LEU A 94 -6.85 -8.09 39.54
CA LEU A 94 -7.21 -9.18 38.63
C LEU A 94 -6.75 -8.93 37.18
N LEU A 95 -6.84 -7.69 36.69
CA LEU A 95 -6.30 -7.30 35.37
C LEU A 95 -4.77 -7.40 35.32
N GLN A 96 -4.05 -6.98 36.38
CA GLN A 96 -2.60 -7.21 36.49
C GLN A 96 -2.25 -8.71 36.46
N GLY A 97 -3.08 -9.54 37.09
CA GLY A 97 -2.97 -10.99 37.03
C GLY A 97 -3.12 -11.55 35.62
N THR A 98 -4.10 -11.03 34.85
CA THR A 98 -4.26 -11.42 33.44
C THR A 98 -3.01 -11.10 32.60
N ASP A 99 -2.40 -9.93 32.79
CA ASP A 99 -1.17 -9.56 32.09
C ASP A 99 0.02 -10.44 32.49
N LEU A 100 0.11 -10.75 33.78
CA LEU A 100 1.16 -11.61 34.31
C LEU A 100 1.04 -13.02 33.73
N LEU A 101 -0.18 -13.57 33.62
CA LEU A 101 -0.43 -14.86 32.97
C LEU A 101 -0.05 -14.83 31.48
N MET A 102 -0.37 -13.76 30.75
CA MET A 102 0.07 -13.62 29.35
C MET A 102 1.59 -13.53 29.21
N ARG A 103 2.27 -12.80 30.10
CA ARG A 103 3.74 -12.73 30.13
C ARG A 103 4.36 -14.09 30.42
N ILE A 104 3.81 -14.84 31.38
CA ILE A 104 4.25 -16.21 31.71
C ILE A 104 4.07 -17.15 30.52
N ALA A 105 2.97 -16.99 29.78
CA ALA A 105 2.64 -17.86 28.65
C ALA A 105 3.44 -17.53 27.37
N THR A 106 4.06 -16.34 27.28
CA THR A 106 4.80 -15.89 26.10
C THR A 106 6.29 -16.28 26.16
N PRO A 107 6.81 -17.09 25.21
CA PRO A 107 8.21 -17.47 25.19
C PRO A 107 9.16 -16.26 25.08
N GLY A 108 10.19 -16.20 25.93
CA GLY A 108 11.20 -15.13 25.90
C GLY A 108 10.89 -13.91 26.78
N ASN A 109 9.68 -13.80 27.32
CA ASN A 109 9.36 -12.81 28.36
C ASN A 109 9.76 -13.36 29.73
N ALA A 110 10.94 -12.97 30.22
CA ALA A 110 11.39 -13.36 31.56
C ALA A 110 10.50 -12.68 32.63
N VAL A 111 9.66 -13.47 33.30
CA VAL A 111 8.96 -13.05 34.51
C VAL A 111 9.79 -13.52 35.70
N GLY A 112 10.24 -12.57 36.53
CA GLY A 112 11.02 -12.89 37.71
C GLY A 112 10.14 -13.53 38.80
N PRO A 113 10.67 -14.43 39.65
CA PRO A 113 9.97 -14.93 40.83
C PRO A 113 9.47 -13.81 41.76
N SER A 114 10.15 -12.66 41.75
CA SER A 114 9.76 -11.45 42.48
C SER A 114 8.43 -10.86 42.02
N ASP A 115 8.15 -10.87 40.71
CA ASP A 115 6.92 -10.30 40.15
C ASP A 115 5.71 -11.14 40.58
N ILE A 116 5.86 -12.47 40.55
CA ILE A 116 4.84 -13.43 40.97
C ILE A 116 4.59 -13.31 42.47
N TYR A 117 5.65 -13.30 43.28
CA TYR A 117 5.52 -13.15 44.73
C TYR A 117 4.85 -11.82 45.12
N ALA A 118 5.23 -10.72 44.48
CA ALA A 118 4.62 -9.41 44.71
C ALA A 118 3.12 -9.40 44.35
N TYR A 119 2.75 -10.04 43.24
CA TYR A 119 1.37 -10.17 42.82
C TYR A 119 0.54 -11.03 43.79
N VAL A 120 1.03 -12.20 44.17
CA VAL A 120 0.36 -13.10 45.14
C VAL A 120 0.18 -12.39 46.49
N ALA A 121 1.20 -11.65 46.95
CA ALA A 121 1.11 -10.86 48.19
C ALA A 121 0.12 -9.69 48.09
N LEU A 122 -0.01 -9.06 46.91
CA LEU A 122 -1.03 -8.05 46.66
C LEU A 122 -2.44 -8.67 46.74
N MET A 123 -2.69 -9.77 46.02
CA MET A 123 -3.98 -10.45 46.02
C MET A 123 -4.36 -10.97 47.41
N GLY A 124 -3.41 -11.53 48.16
CA GLY A 124 -3.65 -11.97 49.54
C GLY A 124 -4.12 -10.84 50.45
N ARG A 125 -3.52 -9.64 50.35
CA ARG A 125 -3.96 -8.45 51.11
C ARG A 125 -5.37 -7.98 50.74
N LEU A 126 -5.75 -8.13 49.48
CA LEU A 126 -7.07 -7.74 48.97
C LEU A 126 -8.16 -8.75 49.35
N LEU A 127 -7.82 -10.05 49.38
CA LEU A 127 -8.70 -11.15 49.78
C LEU A 127 -9.00 -11.15 51.29
N ASP A 128 -7.99 -10.85 52.11
CA ASP A 128 -8.12 -10.80 53.56
C ASP A 128 -7.37 -9.57 54.13
N PRO A 129 -8.05 -8.42 54.28
CA PRO A 129 -7.46 -7.20 54.84
C PRO A 129 -6.97 -7.38 56.28
N ALA A 130 -7.45 -8.40 57.00
CA ALA A 130 -7.05 -8.68 58.38
C ALA A 130 -5.79 -9.56 58.48
N SER A 131 -5.33 -10.14 57.37
CA SER A 131 -4.15 -11.02 57.30
C SER A 131 -2.84 -10.30 56.97
N ALA A 132 -2.84 -8.98 56.80
CA ALA A 132 -1.62 -8.23 56.52
C ALA A 132 -0.63 -8.36 57.70
N PRO A 133 0.64 -8.75 57.48
CA PRO A 133 1.65 -8.63 58.53
C PRO A 133 1.83 -7.16 58.85
N THR A 134 1.53 -6.78 60.10
CA THR A 134 1.83 -5.46 60.64
C THR A 134 3.31 -5.18 60.41
N PRO A 135 3.71 -4.05 59.77
CA PRO A 135 5.11 -3.66 59.79
C PRO A 135 5.49 -3.47 61.25
N THR A 136 6.40 -4.31 61.72
CA THR A 136 6.99 -4.21 63.04
C THR A 136 7.61 -2.81 63.13
N PRO A 137 7.31 -2.00 64.16
CA PRO A 137 7.92 -0.69 64.29
C PRO A 137 9.43 -0.88 64.41
N VAL A 138 10.17 -0.31 63.45
CA VAL A 138 11.63 -0.22 63.51
C VAL A 138 11.98 0.60 64.74
N SER A 139 12.37 -0.10 65.81
CA SER A 139 13.03 0.48 66.97
C SER A 139 14.39 1.03 66.52
N LEU A 140 14.58 2.34 66.63
CA LEU A 140 15.88 2.99 66.53
C LEU A 140 16.87 2.36 67.54
N PRO A 141 18.09 1.96 67.13
CA PRO A 141 19.14 1.61 68.08
C PRO A 141 19.84 2.88 68.61
N PRO A 142 20.22 2.94 69.91
CA PRO A 142 21.04 4.02 70.45
C PRO A 142 22.53 3.86 70.05
N PRO A 143 23.35 4.93 70.14
CA PRO A 143 24.72 4.93 69.64
C PRO A 143 25.76 4.54 70.71
N ALA A 144 26.81 3.82 70.30
CA ALA A 144 28.21 3.82 70.79
C ALA A 144 28.93 2.51 70.40
N PRO A 145 30.26 2.38 70.50
CA PRO A 145 31.37 3.25 70.07
C PRO A 145 32.39 2.49 69.16
N GLU A 146 33.50 3.15 68.80
CA GLU A 146 34.54 2.77 67.83
C GLU A 146 35.53 1.62 68.21
N LEU A 147 35.91 0.84 67.15
CA LEU A 147 37.20 0.17 66.82
C LEU A 147 37.73 -1.03 67.66
N PRO A 148 38.66 -1.90 67.14
CA PRO A 148 39.25 -2.05 65.79
C PRO A 148 39.41 -3.50 65.21
N MET A 149 39.70 -3.54 63.89
CA MET A 149 40.52 -4.46 63.04
C MET A 149 40.88 -5.91 63.44
N ALA A 150 40.61 -6.87 62.53
CA ALA A 150 41.45 -8.00 62.04
C ALA A 150 40.55 -9.05 61.35
N GLU A 151 40.89 -9.86 60.34
CA GLU A 151 41.96 -9.99 59.35
C GLU A 151 41.36 -10.84 58.21
N LEU A 152 41.79 -10.63 56.96
CA LEU A 152 41.41 -11.45 55.80
C LEU A 152 42.04 -12.84 55.89
N GLN A 153 41.26 -13.90 55.59
CA GLN A 153 41.80 -15.15 55.02
C GLN A 153 40.85 -15.73 53.95
N LEU A 154 41.47 -16.20 52.86
CA LEU A 154 40.91 -16.72 51.60
C LEU A 154 41.06 -18.25 51.52
N GLU A 155 40.31 -18.82 50.55
CA GLU A 155 40.46 -20.11 49.83
C GLU A 155 39.69 -21.37 50.35
N PRO A 156 39.47 -22.43 49.52
CA PRO A 156 38.68 -22.51 48.28
C PRO A 156 37.82 -23.83 48.23
N PRO A 157 37.18 -24.26 47.11
CA PRO A 157 36.09 -25.25 47.09
C PRO A 157 36.52 -26.70 46.74
N VAL A 158 35.55 -27.65 46.78
CA VAL A 158 35.29 -28.83 45.89
C VAL A 158 34.86 -30.09 46.66
N SER A 159 33.68 -30.66 46.34
CA SER A 159 33.40 -32.11 46.26
C SER A 159 32.05 -32.34 45.56
N ARG A 160 32.03 -32.70 44.26
CA ARG A 160 31.80 -34.04 43.68
C ARG A 160 30.55 -34.78 44.18
N PHE A 161 29.57 -34.88 43.27
CA PHE A 161 28.40 -35.77 43.32
C PHE A 161 28.76 -37.15 42.75
N GLU A 162 28.32 -38.20 43.45
CA GLU A 162 28.33 -39.60 42.97
C GLU A 162 26.97 -39.95 42.35
N LEU A 163 27.01 -40.68 41.23
CA LEU A 163 25.86 -41.20 40.49
C LEU A 163 25.40 -42.53 41.11
N SER A 164 24.10 -42.62 41.42
CA SER A 164 23.42 -43.88 41.72
C SER A 164 22.55 -44.28 40.53
N GLU A 165 22.86 -45.44 39.96
CA GLU A 165 22.11 -46.13 38.90
C GLU A 165 20.73 -46.58 39.42
N LEU A 166 19.69 -46.41 38.60
CA LEU A 166 18.36 -46.98 38.80
C LEU A 166 18.04 -47.95 37.66
N GLU A 167 17.62 -49.15 38.03
CA GLU A 167 17.22 -50.26 37.16
C GLU A 167 15.97 -49.94 36.32
N PRO A 168 15.82 -50.54 35.13
CA PRO A 168 14.74 -50.25 34.19
C PRO A 168 13.45 -51.04 34.50
N LEU A 169 12.34 -50.33 34.69
CA LEU A 169 10.99 -50.91 34.64
C LEU A 169 10.34 -50.62 33.27
N GLN A 170 10.25 -51.66 32.46
CA GLN A 170 9.43 -51.74 31.25
C GLN A 170 7.95 -51.68 31.62
N VAL A 171 7.18 -50.75 31.01
CA VAL A 171 5.73 -50.90 30.89
C VAL A 171 5.24 -50.40 29.52
N ASN A 172 4.81 -51.39 28.74
CA ASN A 172 3.82 -51.42 27.65
C ASN A 172 3.50 -50.14 26.86
N SER A 173 3.95 -50.17 25.61
CA SER A 173 3.30 -49.59 24.44
C SER A 173 1.96 -50.26 24.13
N ALA A 174 0.83 -49.59 24.40
CA ALA A 174 -0.40 -49.70 23.61
C ALA A 174 -1.39 -48.58 23.98
N GLU A 175 -1.91 -47.92 22.95
CA GLU A 175 -3.03 -46.94 22.91
C GLU A 175 -2.66 -45.45 22.91
N LEU A 176 -2.34 -45.00 21.69
CA LEU A 176 -2.41 -43.61 21.26
C LEU A 176 -3.84 -43.07 21.40
N ALA A 177 -4.08 -42.27 22.44
CA ALA A 177 -5.29 -41.48 22.59
C ALA A 177 -5.40 -40.45 21.45
N ARG A 178 -6.46 -40.57 20.66
CA ARG A 178 -6.87 -39.62 19.60
C ARG A 178 -7.25 -38.27 20.22
N PRO A 179 -6.94 -37.12 19.60
CA PRO A 179 -7.35 -35.82 20.12
C PRO A 179 -8.88 -35.68 20.04
N ALA A 180 -9.46 -35.26 21.16
CA ALA A 180 -10.89 -35.10 21.37
C ALA A 180 -11.50 -34.06 20.40
N LYS A 181 -12.55 -34.46 19.68
CA LYS A 181 -13.42 -33.57 18.91
C LYS A 181 -14.27 -32.74 19.89
N ARG A 182 -14.01 -31.44 19.99
CA ARG A 182 -14.99 -30.48 20.53
C ARG A 182 -16.09 -30.31 19.48
N VAL A 183 -17.29 -30.77 19.80
CA VAL A 183 -18.53 -30.55 19.03
C VAL A 183 -19.29 -29.44 19.75
N THR A 184 -19.58 -28.35 19.07
CA THR A 184 -20.51 -27.31 19.55
C THR A 184 -21.95 -27.69 19.18
N GLU A 185 -22.90 -27.30 20.03
CA GLU A 185 -24.35 -27.42 19.76
C GLU A 185 -24.68 -26.75 18.41
N GLY A 186 -25.04 -27.56 17.41
CA GLY A 186 -25.22 -27.14 16.02
C GLY A 186 -24.73 -28.15 14.98
N GLY A 187 -23.95 -29.16 15.38
CA GLY A 187 -23.61 -30.29 14.51
C GLY A 187 -22.59 -30.01 13.39
N GLU A 188 -22.13 -28.76 13.24
CA GLU A 188 -21.07 -28.42 12.29
C GLU A 188 -19.69 -28.67 12.89
N ARG A 189 -18.87 -29.43 12.16
CA ARG A 189 -17.49 -29.71 12.55
C ARG A 189 -16.65 -28.46 12.27
N VAL A 190 -16.18 -27.80 13.32
CA VAL A 190 -15.20 -26.70 13.20
C VAL A 190 -13.87 -27.30 12.72
N LEU A 191 -13.48 -26.97 11.49
CA LEU A 191 -12.20 -27.38 10.91
C LEU A 191 -11.27 -26.17 10.90
N ARG A 192 -10.12 -26.27 11.57
CA ARG A 192 -9.09 -25.22 11.51
C ARG A 192 -8.40 -25.30 10.16
N VAL A 193 -8.47 -24.21 9.39
CA VAL A 193 -7.83 -24.06 8.08
C VAL A 193 -6.74 -23.00 8.19
N THR A 194 -5.61 -23.21 7.52
CA THR A 194 -4.52 -22.22 7.51
C THR A 194 -4.89 -21.01 6.66
N ALA A 195 -4.39 -19.83 7.04
CA ALA A 195 -4.62 -18.58 6.30
C ALA A 195 -4.15 -18.66 4.84
N GLU A 196 -3.01 -19.33 4.60
CA GLU A 196 -2.45 -19.52 3.26
C GLU A 196 -3.39 -20.29 2.31
N ARG A 197 -4.13 -21.28 2.82
CA ARG A 197 -5.13 -22.02 2.03
C ARG A 197 -6.33 -21.14 1.67
N LEU A 198 -6.78 -20.29 2.59
CA LEU A 198 -7.85 -19.34 2.32
C LEU A 198 -7.41 -18.28 1.30
N ASN A 199 -6.17 -17.79 1.40
CA ASN A 199 -5.58 -16.86 0.42
C ASN A 199 -5.51 -17.50 -0.97
N SER A 200 -5.08 -18.77 -1.04
CA SER A 200 -5.04 -19.52 -2.31
C SER A 200 -6.42 -19.73 -2.92
N LEU A 201 -7.45 -20.00 -2.10
CA LEU A 201 -8.84 -20.11 -2.56
C LEU A 201 -9.36 -18.79 -3.10
N LEU A 202 -9.07 -17.68 -2.41
CA LEU A 202 -9.43 -16.34 -2.87
C LEU A 202 -8.73 -15.98 -4.17
N ASP A 203 -7.44 -16.25 -4.30
CA ASP A 203 -6.68 -16.01 -5.53
C ASP A 203 -7.24 -16.80 -6.71
N LEU A 204 -7.45 -18.11 -6.55
CA LEU A 204 -8.06 -18.96 -7.59
C LEU A 204 -9.46 -18.49 -7.96
N SER A 205 -10.25 -18.11 -6.96
CA SER A 205 -11.61 -17.66 -7.16
C SER A 205 -11.67 -16.31 -7.89
N SER A 206 -10.80 -15.39 -7.52
CA SER A 206 -10.67 -14.09 -8.16
C SER A 206 -10.17 -14.23 -9.61
N LYS A 207 -9.20 -15.10 -9.86
CA LYS A 207 -8.75 -15.44 -11.21
C LYS A 207 -9.88 -16.06 -12.04
N SER A 208 -10.64 -16.99 -11.46
CA SER A 208 -11.81 -17.56 -12.14
C SER A 208 -12.85 -16.50 -12.49
N LEU A 209 -13.09 -15.52 -11.62
CA LEU A 209 -13.98 -14.41 -11.90
C LEU A 209 -13.49 -13.60 -13.11
N VAL A 210 -12.21 -13.26 -13.16
CA VAL A 210 -11.61 -12.54 -14.30
C VAL A 210 -11.68 -13.35 -15.59
N GLU A 211 -11.37 -14.65 -15.56
CA GLU A 211 -11.47 -15.53 -16.74
C GLU A 211 -12.89 -15.55 -17.32
N THR A 212 -13.92 -15.56 -16.47
CA THR A 212 -15.31 -15.49 -16.97
C THR A 212 -15.65 -14.13 -17.59
N GLN A 213 -15.00 -13.05 -17.16
CA GLN A 213 -15.18 -11.73 -17.78
C GLN A 213 -14.62 -11.70 -19.21
N ARG A 214 -13.62 -12.54 -19.55
CA ARG A 214 -13.07 -12.71 -20.92
C ARG A 214 -14.09 -13.16 -21.93
N LEU A 215 -15.14 -13.86 -21.52
CA LEU A 215 -16.17 -14.33 -22.45
C LEU A 215 -16.96 -13.16 -23.07
N LYS A 216 -17.07 -12.02 -22.37
CA LYS A 216 -17.93 -10.90 -22.79
C LYS A 216 -17.43 -10.18 -24.06
N PRO A 217 -16.13 -9.86 -24.22
CA PRO A 217 -15.57 -9.41 -25.50
C PRO A 217 -15.74 -10.41 -26.65
N TYR A 218 -15.57 -11.71 -26.40
CA TYR A 218 -15.76 -12.75 -27.42
C TYR A 218 -17.21 -12.79 -27.91
N LEU A 219 -18.18 -12.75 -26.99
CA LEU A 219 -19.61 -12.68 -27.31
C LEU A 219 -19.95 -11.44 -28.14
N THR A 220 -19.36 -10.29 -27.80
CA THR A 220 -19.54 -9.05 -28.58
C THR A 220 -19.05 -9.21 -30.02
N THR A 221 -17.93 -9.91 -30.22
CA THR A 221 -17.37 -10.20 -31.55
C THR A 221 -18.27 -11.16 -32.34
N LEU A 222 -18.80 -12.20 -31.69
CA LEU A 222 -19.76 -13.12 -32.31
C LEU A 222 -21.07 -12.44 -32.69
N GLN A 223 -21.58 -11.52 -31.86
CA GLN A 223 -22.74 -10.69 -32.20
C GLN A 223 -22.48 -9.82 -33.43
N ARG A 224 -21.26 -9.26 -33.58
CA ARG A 224 -20.87 -8.53 -34.79
C ARG A 224 -20.86 -9.45 -36.01
N LEU A 225 -20.29 -10.65 -35.90
CA LEU A 225 -20.28 -11.65 -36.97
C LEU A 225 -21.70 -12.04 -37.39
N LYS A 226 -22.60 -12.29 -36.43
CA LYS A 226 -24.02 -12.58 -36.66
C LYS A 226 -24.72 -11.45 -37.44
N ARG A 227 -24.44 -10.18 -37.10
CA ARG A 227 -24.96 -9.02 -37.86
C ARG A 227 -24.41 -8.98 -39.28
N MET A 228 -23.12 -9.24 -39.47
CA MET A 228 -22.50 -9.27 -40.81
C MET A 228 -23.12 -10.37 -41.70
N GLN A 229 -23.29 -11.59 -41.17
CA GLN A 229 -23.97 -12.67 -41.91
C GLN A 229 -25.42 -12.32 -42.24
N SER A 230 -26.16 -11.74 -41.29
CA SER A 230 -27.56 -11.33 -41.50
C SER A 230 -27.67 -10.28 -42.62
N ASN A 231 -26.71 -9.35 -42.69
CA ASN A 231 -26.64 -8.38 -43.78
C ASN A 231 -26.27 -9.03 -45.12
N GLY A 232 -25.36 -10.02 -45.11
CA GLY A 232 -24.99 -10.79 -46.29
C GLY A 232 -26.16 -11.57 -46.88
N LEU A 233 -26.95 -12.24 -46.04
CA LEU A 233 -28.16 -12.95 -46.49
C LEU A 233 -29.20 -12.00 -47.10
N ARG A 234 -29.46 -10.85 -46.45
CA ARG A 234 -30.36 -9.81 -47.00
C ARG A 234 -29.87 -9.27 -48.35
N ALA A 235 -28.56 -9.06 -48.51
CA ALA A 235 -27.99 -8.62 -49.78
C ALA A 235 -28.19 -9.68 -50.88
N LEU A 236 -28.04 -10.96 -50.54
CA LEU A 236 -28.29 -12.08 -51.47
C LEU A 236 -29.78 -12.20 -51.84
N GLU A 237 -30.68 -12.04 -50.87
CA GLU A 237 -32.14 -12.04 -51.12
C GLU A 237 -32.55 -10.89 -52.04
N ASN A 238 -32.00 -9.69 -51.83
CA ASN A 238 -32.22 -8.53 -52.70
C ASN A 238 -31.69 -8.78 -54.11
N LEU A 239 -30.50 -9.38 -54.24
CA LEU A 239 -29.92 -9.75 -55.53
C LEU A 239 -30.81 -10.76 -56.26
N ASN A 240 -31.30 -11.80 -55.57
CA ASN A 240 -32.22 -12.78 -56.14
C ASN A 240 -33.53 -12.13 -56.62
N ALA A 241 -34.09 -11.20 -55.84
CA ALA A 241 -35.30 -10.48 -56.22
C ALA A 241 -35.12 -9.65 -57.51
N GLN A 242 -33.97 -9.00 -57.67
CA GLN A 242 -33.64 -8.24 -58.89
C GLN A 242 -33.37 -9.14 -60.09
N LEU A 243 -32.69 -10.27 -59.87
CA LEU A 243 -32.34 -11.20 -60.95
C LEU A 243 -33.54 -12.00 -61.45
N LYS A 244 -34.61 -12.19 -60.67
CA LYS A 244 -35.85 -12.85 -61.12
C LYS A 244 -36.53 -12.18 -62.32
N GLU A 245 -36.27 -10.89 -62.55
CA GLU A 245 -36.79 -10.15 -63.71
C GLU A 245 -35.95 -10.41 -64.98
N GLN A 246 -34.76 -10.99 -64.85
CA GLN A 246 -33.88 -11.38 -65.95
C GLN A 246 -33.89 -12.91 -66.07
N SER A 247 -34.06 -13.45 -67.27
CA SER A 247 -34.05 -14.91 -67.48
C SER A 247 -32.64 -15.47 -67.24
N LEU A 248 -32.38 -15.92 -66.01
CA LEU A 248 -31.14 -16.60 -65.63
C LEU A 248 -31.04 -17.97 -66.31
N GLY A 249 -29.82 -18.45 -66.54
CA GLY A 249 -29.60 -19.84 -66.91
C GLY A 249 -29.84 -20.77 -65.72
N LEU A 250 -30.28 -22.00 -65.98
CA LEU A 250 -30.61 -23.01 -64.95
C LEU A 250 -29.45 -23.21 -63.94
N GLU A 251 -28.21 -23.28 -64.42
CA GLU A 251 -27.01 -23.44 -63.59
C GLU A 251 -26.79 -22.25 -62.61
N ALA A 252 -27.15 -21.04 -63.02
CA ALA A 252 -27.02 -19.84 -62.20
C ALA A 252 -28.11 -19.76 -61.13
N GLU A 253 -29.33 -20.21 -61.45
CA GLU A 253 -30.42 -20.34 -60.47
C GLU A 253 -30.09 -21.39 -59.40
N GLU A 254 -29.57 -22.56 -59.82
CA GLU A 254 -29.13 -23.62 -58.90
C GLU A 254 -27.99 -23.15 -57.98
N ALA A 255 -26.98 -22.46 -58.52
CA ALA A 255 -25.87 -21.93 -57.72
C ALA A 255 -26.32 -20.86 -56.71
N LEU A 256 -27.29 -20.01 -57.08
CA LEU A 256 -27.83 -18.97 -56.19
C LEU A 256 -28.67 -19.56 -55.05
N GLU A 257 -29.50 -20.57 -55.35
CA GLU A 257 -30.26 -21.30 -54.34
C GLU A 257 -29.36 -22.08 -53.38
N GLU A 258 -28.30 -22.71 -53.89
CA GLU A 258 -27.29 -23.37 -53.07
C GLU A 258 -26.58 -22.38 -52.14
N ALA A 259 -26.14 -21.23 -52.65
CA ALA A 259 -25.52 -20.18 -51.85
C ALA A 259 -26.45 -19.65 -50.75
N ARG A 260 -27.75 -19.50 -51.05
CA ARG A 260 -28.77 -19.10 -50.07
C ARG A 260 -28.96 -20.15 -48.99
N ARG A 261 -29.04 -21.43 -49.37
CA ARG A 261 -29.18 -22.54 -48.42
C ARG A 261 -28.00 -22.59 -47.46
N LEU A 262 -26.77 -22.57 -47.99
CA LEU A 262 -25.54 -22.61 -47.18
C LEU A 262 -25.40 -21.41 -46.23
N LEU A 263 -25.76 -20.20 -46.69
CA LEU A 263 -25.72 -19.01 -45.83
C LEU A 263 -26.80 -19.04 -44.74
N ALA A 264 -28.01 -19.51 -45.05
CA ALA A 264 -29.07 -19.67 -44.07
C ALA A 264 -28.72 -20.73 -43.01
N GLU A 265 -28.18 -21.88 -43.44
CA GLU A 265 -27.66 -22.92 -42.53
C GLU A 265 -26.54 -22.38 -41.63
N SER A 266 -25.58 -21.63 -42.21
CA SER A 266 -24.50 -21.00 -41.44
C SER A 266 -25.02 -19.97 -40.43
N GLN A 267 -26.02 -19.16 -40.81
CA GLN A 267 -26.63 -18.17 -39.92
C GLN A 267 -27.37 -18.83 -38.77
N GLN A 268 -28.12 -19.90 -39.04
CA GLN A 268 -28.82 -20.66 -38.02
C GLN A 268 -27.84 -21.27 -37.03
N LEU A 269 -26.80 -21.97 -37.52
CA LEU A 269 -25.77 -22.57 -36.68
C LEU A 269 -25.05 -21.52 -35.82
N LEU A 270 -24.69 -20.37 -36.40
CA LEU A 270 -24.06 -19.28 -35.65
C LEU A 270 -25.00 -18.70 -34.59
N ALA A 271 -26.30 -18.58 -34.89
CA ALA A 271 -27.28 -18.07 -33.94
C ALA A 271 -27.48 -19.02 -32.74
N GLU A 272 -27.56 -20.32 -33.00
CA GLU A 272 -27.65 -21.37 -31.97
C GLU A 272 -26.39 -21.38 -31.10
N GLN A 273 -25.20 -21.44 -31.70
CA GLN A 273 -23.93 -21.44 -30.97
C GLN A 273 -23.68 -20.16 -30.16
N THR A 274 -24.10 -19.00 -30.69
CA THR A 274 -23.99 -17.73 -29.93
C THR A 274 -24.90 -17.76 -28.70
N ALA A 275 -26.13 -18.29 -28.83
CA ALA A 275 -27.07 -18.38 -27.71
C ALA A 275 -26.58 -19.37 -26.63
N GLU A 276 -26.07 -20.53 -27.03
CA GLU A 276 -25.46 -21.51 -26.10
C GLU A 276 -24.25 -20.91 -25.36
N LEU A 277 -23.39 -20.17 -26.07
CA LEU A 277 -22.23 -19.53 -25.45
C LEU A 277 -22.62 -18.35 -24.54
N ASP A 278 -23.62 -17.55 -24.91
CA ASP A 278 -24.18 -16.49 -24.06
C ASP A 278 -24.70 -17.08 -22.75
N GLU A 279 -25.44 -18.19 -22.80
CA GLU A 279 -25.94 -18.88 -21.61
C GLU A 279 -24.81 -19.47 -20.76
N PHE A 280 -23.84 -20.15 -21.39
CA PHE A 280 -22.67 -20.69 -20.70
C PHE A 280 -21.87 -19.58 -19.99
N ALA A 281 -21.63 -18.46 -20.66
CA ALA A 281 -20.91 -17.32 -20.09
C ALA A 281 -21.64 -16.71 -18.89
N TRP A 282 -22.97 -16.58 -18.98
CA TRP A 282 -23.80 -16.11 -17.87
C TRP A 282 -23.71 -17.05 -16.66
N GLN A 283 -23.89 -18.36 -16.87
CA GLN A 283 -23.81 -19.36 -15.79
C GLN A 283 -22.39 -19.42 -15.18
N ALA A 284 -21.35 -19.37 -16.00
CA ALA A 284 -19.96 -19.37 -15.56
C ALA A 284 -19.67 -18.14 -14.69
N SER A 285 -20.09 -16.95 -15.14
CA SER A 285 -19.90 -15.71 -14.39
C SER A 285 -20.64 -15.72 -13.05
N GLN A 286 -21.89 -16.21 -13.02
CA GLN A 286 -22.65 -16.35 -11.78
C GLN A 286 -21.96 -17.31 -10.79
N ARG A 287 -21.49 -18.47 -11.26
CA ARG A 287 -20.78 -19.45 -10.41
C ARG A 287 -19.45 -18.91 -9.90
N ALA A 288 -18.69 -18.20 -10.74
CA ALA A 288 -17.44 -17.58 -10.34
C ALA A 288 -17.66 -16.49 -9.28
N GLN A 289 -18.73 -15.68 -9.42
CA GLN A 289 -19.10 -14.69 -8.41
C GLN A 289 -19.46 -15.35 -7.07
N VAL A 290 -20.29 -16.40 -7.08
CA VAL A 290 -20.65 -17.13 -5.87
C VAL A 290 -19.42 -17.77 -5.21
N LEU A 291 -18.51 -18.34 -6.01
CA LEU A 291 -17.25 -18.88 -5.53
C LEU A 291 -16.40 -17.78 -4.86
N TYR A 292 -16.36 -16.58 -5.43
CA TYR A 292 -15.62 -15.43 -4.90
C TYR A 292 -16.21 -14.97 -3.57
N ASP A 293 -17.52 -14.73 -3.54
CA ASP A 293 -18.22 -14.28 -2.34
C ASP A 293 -18.10 -15.31 -1.20
N THR A 294 -18.17 -16.60 -1.52
CA THR A 294 -18.00 -17.68 -0.54
C THR A 294 -16.57 -17.75 -0.01
N ALA A 295 -15.57 -17.67 -0.90
CA ALA A 295 -14.15 -17.66 -0.49
C ALA A 295 -13.83 -16.43 0.38
N LEU A 296 -14.41 -15.28 0.04
CA LEU A 296 -14.29 -14.05 0.81
C LEU A 296 -14.95 -14.19 2.19
N ALA A 297 -16.17 -14.73 2.26
CA ALA A 297 -16.87 -14.98 3.52
C ALA A 297 -16.08 -15.90 4.48
N CYS A 298 -15.31 -16.87 3.96
CA CYS A 298 -14.45 -17.72 4.80
C CYS A 298 -13.27 -16.96 5.44
N ARG A 299 -12.89 -15.80 4.91
CA ARG A 299 -11.81 -14.96 5.44
C ARG A 299 -12.30 -13.83 6.35
N MET A 300 -13.57 -13.47 6.22
CA MET A 300 -14.19 -12.41 7.02
C MET A 300 -14.12 -12.74 8.50
N ARG A 301 -13.87 -11.70 9.30
CA ARG A 301 -13.93 -11.76 10.76
C ARG A 301 -14.85 -10.67 11.31
N PRO A 302 -15.46 -10.87 12.48
CA PRO A 302 -16.19 -9.81 13.17
C PRO A 302 -15.29 -8.62 13.49
N PHE A 303 -15.84 -7.41 13.37
CA PHE A 303 -15.15 -6.17 13.74
C PHE A 303 -14.68 -6.16 15.20
N ALA A 304 -15.40 -6.83 16.10
CA ALA A 304 -15.02 -6.96 17.51
C ALA A 304 -13.57 -7.46 17.72
N ASP A 305 -13.05 -8.29 16.81
CA ASP A 305 -11.70 -8.86 16.93
C ASP A 305 -10.62 -7.77 16.98
N VAL A 306 -10.77 -6.66 16.24
CA VAL A 306 -9.81 -5.53 16.25
C VAL A 306 -9.92 -4.65 17.50
N LEU A 307 -11.02 -4.77 18.24
CA LEU A 307 -11.29 -4.01 19.44
C LEU A 307 -10.83 -4.73 20.71
N THR A 308 -10.30 -5.94 20.56
CA THR A 308 -9.72 -6.71 21.65
C THR A 308 -8.64 -5.89 22.34
N GLY A 309 -8.83 -5.60 23.63
CA GLY A 309 -7.90 -4.77 24.41
C GLY A 309 -8.10 -3.25 24.30
N GLN A 310 -8.85 -2.74 23.32
CA GLN A 310 -9.06 -1.29 23.17
C GLN A 310 -9.95 -0.71 24.27
N ALA A 311 -10.99 -1.44 24.68
CA ALA A 311 -11.82 -1.04 25.82
C ALA A 311 -10.99 -0.93 27.11
N ARG A 312 -10.02 -1.83 27.28
CA ARG A 312 -9.09 -1.82 28.41
C ARG A 312 -8.12 -0.64 28.32
N MET A 313 -7.52 -0.42 27.15
CA MET A 313 -6.62 0.71 26.90
C MET A 313 -7.30 2.06 27.20
N VAL A 314 -8.54 2.24 26.75
CA VAL A 314 -9.32 3.46 27.01
C VAL A 314 -9.55 3.66 28.52
N ARG A 315 -9.88 2.59 29.26
CA ARG A 315 -10.05 2.64 30.72
C ARG A 315 -8.73 3.00 31.42
N ASP A 316 -7.65 2.29 31.11
CA ASP A 316 -6.35 2.46 31.77
C ASP A 316 -5.77 3.86 31.49
N LEU A 317 -5.90 4.33 30.24
CA LEU A 317 -5.52 5.68 29.85
C LEU A 317 -6.36 6.74 30.54
N GLY A 318 -7.69 6.57 30.57
CA GLY A 318 -8.60 7.47 31.28
C GLY A 318 -8.19 7.64 32.75
N ARG A 319 -7.95 6.54 33.45
CA ARG A 319 -7.50 6.57 34.84
C ARG A 319 -6.14 7.21 35.03
N SER A 320 -5.17 6.94 34.16
CA SER A 320 -3.84 7.57 34.23
C SER A 320 -3.89 9.09 34.09
N LEU A 321 -4.88 9.60 33.36
CA LEU A 321 -5.13 11.03 33.15
C LEU A 321 -6.15 11.63 34.13
N GLY A 322 -6.67 10.83 35.08
CA GLY A 322 -7.69 11.27 36.03
C GLY A 322 -9.06 11.55 35.41
N LYS A 323 -9.37 10.92 34.27
CA LYS A 323 -10.63 11.05 33.54
C LYS A 323 -11.49 9.79 33.69
N GLN A 324 -12.81 9.97 33.75
CA GLN A 324 -13.77 8.86 33.72
C GLN A 324 -14.31 8.74 32.30
N VAL A 325 -14.04 7.62 31.62
CA VAL A 325 -14.38 7.44 30.20
C VAL A 325 -14.97 6.06 29.95
N ARG A 326 -16.03 6.03 29.16
CA ARG A 326 -16.71 4.83 28.69
C ARG A 326 -16.61 4.70 27.18
N LEU A 327 -16.25 3.50 26.73
CA LEU A 327 -16.33 3.11 25.32
C LEU A 327 -17.62 2.31 25.09
N GLU A 328 -18.42 2.76 24.13
CA GLU A 328 -19.56 2.04 23.55
C GLU A 328 -19.24 1.62 22.12
N ILE A 329 -19.48 0.35 21.80
CA ILE A 329 -19.22 -0.20 20.48
C ILE A 329 -20.54 -0.68 19.89
N GLU A 330 -20.84 -0.21 18.68
CA GLU A 330 -21.99 -0.64 17.89
C GLU A 330 -21.51 -1.31 16.61
N GLY A 331 -22.14 -2.43 16.23
CA GLY A 331 -21.75 -3.15 15.01
C GLY A 331 -20.54 -4.09 15.19
N GLU A 332 -20.32 -4.60 16.39
CA GLU A 332 -19.29 -5.61 16.72
C GLU A 332 -19.27 -6.82 15.78
N LYS A 333 -20.45 -7.23 15.30
CA LYS A 333 -20.62 -8.41 14.42
C LYS A 333 -20.39 -8.13 12.93
N THR A 334 -20.15 -6.87 12.57
CA THR A 334 -19.89 -6.48 11.17
C THR A 334 -18.71 -7.28 10.63
N GLN A 335 -18.92 -7.96 9.51
CA GLN A 335 -17.92 -8.83 8.90
C GLN A 335 -16.95 -7.99 8.06
N VAL A 336 -15.64 -8.13 8.28
CA VAL A 336 -14.59 -7.36 7.59
C VAL A 336 -13.45 -8.30 7.20
N ASP A 337 -12.79 -8.05 6.07
CA ASP A 337 -11.64 -8.84 5.64
C ASP A 337 -10.52 -8.77 6.70
N ARG A 338 -9.89 -9.91 6.97
CA ARG A 338 -8.83 -10.03 7.98
C ARG A 338 -7.72 -9.00 7.82
N ASP A 339 -7.24 -8.76 6.59
CA ASP A 339 -6.11 -7.84 6.36
C ASP A 339 -6.52 -6.40 6.61
N VAL A 340 -7.78 -6.07 6.31
CA VAL A 340 -8.36 -4.75 6.59
C VAL A 340 -8.44 -4.55 8.10
N LEU A 341 -8.91 -5.54 8.86
CA LEU A 341 -8.95 -5.47 10.32
C LEU A 341 -7.56 -5.29 10.95
N GLU A 342 -6.58 -6.11 10.56
CA GLU A 342 -5.21 -6.02 11.08
C GLU A 342 -4.60 -4.62 10.85
N LYS A 343 -4.84 -4.04 9.67
CA LYS A 343 -4.34 -2.69 9.33
C LYS A 343 -5.16 -1.56 9.98
N LEU A 344 -6.41 -1.80 10.37
CA LEU A 344 -7.27 -0.83 11.06
C LEU A 344 -6.95 -0.69 12.56
N GLU A 345 -6.26 -1.67 13.16
CA GLU A 345 -5.96 -1.67 14.59
C GLU A 345 -5.20 -0.41 15.02
N ALA A 346 -4.10 -0.10 14.32
CA ALA A 346 -3.26 1.05 14.62
C ALA A 346 -3.99 2.42 14.50
N PRO A 347 -4.71 2.75 13.40
CA PRO A 347 -5.43 4.01 13.31
C PRO A 347 -6.57 4.12 14.34
N LEU A 348 -7.29 3.03 14.64
CA LEU A 348 -8.34 3.05 15.67
C LEU A 348 -7.77 3.26 17.07
N THR A 349 -6.68 2.57 17.43
CA THR A 349 -5.96 2.78 18.69
C THR A 349 -5.61 4.25 18.87
N HIS A 350 -5.13 4.87 17.80
CA HIS A 350 -4.68 6.25 17.81
C HIS A 350 -5.84 7.22 18.02
N LEU A 351 -6.93 7.06 17.27
CA LEU A 351 -8.11 7.90 17.40
C LEU A 351 -8.77 7.77 18.78
N LEU A 352 -8.86 6.54 19.32
CA LEU A 352 -9.36 6.29 20.67
C LEU A 352 -8.49 6.97 21.73
N ARG A 353 -7.16 6.87 21.60
CA ARG A 353 -6.22 7.58 22.49
C ARG A 353 -6.42 9.09 22.44
N ASN A 354 -6.59 9.66 21.24
CA ASN A 354 -6.82 11.09 21.07
C ASN A 354 -8.14 11.54 21.70
N ALA A 355 -9.21 10.75 21.57
CA ALA A 355 -10.48 11.01 22.22
C ALA A 355 -10.34 11.05 23.76
N VAL A 356 -9.54 10.15 24.36
CA VAL A 356 -9.31 10.13 25.81
C VAL A 356 -8.35 11.24 26.27
N ASP A 357 -7.22 11.46 25.58
CA ASP A 357 -6.21 12.46 25.99
C ASP A 357 -6.70 13.90 25.76
N HIS A 358 -7.34 14.16 24.62
CA HIS A 358 -7.71 15.50 24.18
C HIS A 358 -9.20 15.78 24.13
N GLY A 359 -10.02 14.80 23.72
CA GLY A 359 -11.46 15.00 23.57
C GLY A 359 -12.17 15.18 24.91
N ILE A 360 -12.13 14.14 25.74
CA ILE A 360 -12.86 14.09 27.01
C ILE A 360 -12.20 14.99 28.07
N GLU A 361 -12.99 15.84 28.73
CA GLU A 361 -12.54 16.74 29.79
C GLU A 361 -12.45 16.03 31.16
N SER A 362 -11.90 16.69 32.19
CA SER A 362 -11.91 16.11 33.54
C SER A 362 -13.33 16.07 34.12
N PRO A 363 -13.66 15.16 35.06
CA PRO A 363 -14.99 15.07 35.65
C PRO A 363 -15.50 16.39 36.25
N GLU A 364 -14.61 17.17 36.86
CA GLU A 364 -14.91 18.49 37.41
C GLU A 364 -15.29 19.50 36.32
N GLN A 365 -14.53 19.54 35.22
CA GLN A 365 -14.81 20.40 34.07
C GLN A 365 -16.12 20.02 33.38
N ARG A 366 -16.40 18.72 33.27
CA ARG A 366 -17.66 18.21 32.70
C ARG A 366 -18.87 18.63 33.51
N LEU A 367 -18.82 18.47 34.84
CA LEU A 367 -19.89 18.91 35.73
C LEU A 367 -20.13 20.43 35.67
N LEU A 368 -19.05 21.23 35.57
CA LEU A 368 -19.15 22.68 35.38
C LEU A 368 -19.81 23.05 34.04
N ALA A 369 -19.57 22.26 32.99
CA ALA A 369 -20.20 22.41 31.68
C ALA A 369 -21.61 21.81 31.60
N GLY A 370 -22.15 21.23 32.69
CA GLY A 370 -23.46 20.60 32.72
C GLY A 370 -23.53 19.20 32.09
N LYS A 371 -22.38 18.57 31.83
CA LYS A 371 -22.25 17.22 31.27
C LYS A 371 -22.14 16.16 32.39
N PRO A 372 -22.44 14.88 32.08
CA PRO A 372 -22.16 13.77 32.99
C PRO A 372 -20.66 13.69 33.33
N ALA A 373 -20.33 13.29 34.57
CA ALA A 373 -18.95 13.15 35.02
C ALA A 373 -18.15 12.10 34.22
N GLU A 374 -18.82 11.05 33.75
CA GLU A 374 -18.28 10.05 32.83
C GLU A 374 -18.42 10.53 31.37
N GLY A 375 -17.31 10.57 30.64
CA GLY A 375 -17.28 10.86 29.21
C GLY A 375 -17.60 9.64 28.37
N LEU A 376 -18.27 9.85 27.24
CA LEU A 376 -18.68 8.78 26.33
C LEU A 376 -17.94 8.87 25.00
N ILE A 377 -17.28 7.77 24.64
CA ILE A 377 -16.74 7.54 23.31
C ILE A 377 -17.58 6.44 22.67
N ARG A 378 -18.16 6.71 21.50
CA ARG A 378 -18.95 5.75 20.72
C ARG A 378 -18.22 5.42 19.42
N LEU A 379 -18.02 4.13 19.17
CA LEU A 379 -17.48 3.60 17.92
C LEU A 379 -18.56 2.76 17.22
N ARG A 380 -18.99 3.20 16.05
CA ARG A 380 -19.99 2.49 15.24
C ARG A 380 -19.37 1.95 13.97
N ALA A 381 -19.53 0.66 13.72
CA ALA A 381 -19.13 0.02 12.48
C ALA A 381 -20.36 -0.41 11.68
N SER A 382 -20.40 -0.05 10.40
CA SER A 382 -21.47 -0.46 9.49
C SER A 382 -20.93 -0.76 8.10
N HIS A 383 -21.64 -1.62 7.36
CA HIS A 383 -21.32 -1.91 5.96
C HIS A 383 -22.30 -1.15 5.05
N GLN A 384 -21.76 -0.30 4.18
CA GLN A 384 -22.54 0.48 3.21
C GLN A 384 -21.87 0.39 1.84
N ALA A 385 -22.61 -0.08 0.83
CA ALA A 385 -22.17 -0.13 -0.57
C ALA A 385 -20.78 -0.78 -0.83
N GLY A 386 -20.40 -1.82 -0.08
CA GLY A 386 -19.08 -2.46 -0.23
C GLY A 386 -17.95 -1.80 0.57
N LEU A 387 -18.26 -0.75 1.32
CA LEU A 387 -17.34 -0.04 2.22
C LEU A 387 -17.70 -0.34 3.68
N LEU A 388 -16.67 -0.49 4.50
CA LEU A 388 -16.77 -0.40 5.95
C LEU A 388 -16.75 1.08 6.33
N VAL A 389 -17.86 1.56 6.88
CA VAL A 389 -18.00 2.90 7.43
C VAL A 389 -17.85 2.81 8.93
N LEU A 390 -16.83 3.48 9.46
CA LEU A 390 -16.56 3.61 10.89
C LEU A 390 -16.82 5.04 11.34
N GLU A 391 -17.66 5.20 12.36
CA GLU A 391 -17.92 6.49 12.99
C GLU A 391 -17.38 6.43 14.43
N LEU A 392 -16.38 7.24 14.74
CA LEU A 392 -15.88 7.41 16.11
C LEU A 392 -16.28 8.79 16.60
N SER A 393 -17.16 8.86 17.62
CA SER A 393 -17.58 10.12 18.23
C SER A 393 -17.24 10.16 19.72
N ASP A 394 -16.81 11.31 20.20
CA ASP A 394 -16.69 11.63 21.63
C ASP A 394 -17.68 12.74 22.01
N ASP A 395 -18.05 12.81 23.30
CA ASP A 395 -18.89 13.88 23.86
C ASP A 395 -18.07 14.96 24.61
N GLY A 396 -16.82 15.12 24.18
CA GLY A 396 -15.84 16.02 24.78
C GLY A 396 -16.05 17.49 24.44
N ASN A 397 -15.01 18.30 24.57
CA ASN A 397 -15.12 19.75 24.34
C ASN A 397 -15.11 20.12 22.84
N GLY A 398 -14.82 19.15 21.97
CA GLY A 398 -14.53 19.39 20.57
C GLY A 398 -13.12 19.97 20.37
N VAL A 399 -12.88 20.50 19.18
CA VAL A 399 -11.63 21.14 18.78
C VAL A 399 -11.74 22.65 18.99
N ASP A 400 -10.77 23.25 19.69
CA ASP A 400 -10.67 24.70 19.81
C ASP A 400 -10.21 25.33 18.48
N LEU A 401 -11.17 25.77 17.67
CA LEU A 401 -10.92 26.40 16.37
C LEU A 401 -10.10 27.69 16.46
N GLU A 402 -10.21 28.46 17.56
CA GLU A 402 -9.42 29.67 17.75
C GLU A 402 -7.95 29.34 18.06
N GLN A 403 -7.71 28.25 18.80
CA GLN A 403 -6.36 27.74 19.03
C GLN A 403 -5.75 27.18 17.73
N VAL A 404 -6.54 26.45 16.93
CA VAL A 404 -6.12 25.96 15.59
C VAL A 404 -5.74 27.15 14.72
N ARG A 405 -6.58 28.18 14.63
CA ARG A 405 -6.33 29.38 13.83
C ARG A 405 -5.05 30.11 14.27
N ARG A 406 -4.85 30.28 15.58
CA ARG A 406 -3.61 30.86 16.12
C ARG A 406 -2.37 30.02 15.77
N SER A 407 -2.47 28.70 15.87
CA SER A 407 -1.38 27.79 15.51
C SER A 407 -1.02 27.86 14.02
N ILE A 408 -2.02 27.95 13.13
CA ILE A 408 -1.82 28.13 11.67
C ILE A 408 -1.02 29.41 11.38
N VAL A 409 -1.40 30.53 12.00
CA VAL A 409 -0.73 31.83 11.82
C VAL A 409 0.69 31.81 12.40
N GLN A 410 0.86 31.26 13.61
CA GLN A 410 2.17 31.19 14.27
C GLN A 410 3.17 30.32 13.50
N ARG A 411 2.69 29.24 12.88
CA ARG A 411 3.49 28.32 12.04
C ARG A 411 3.65 28.80 10.60
N GLN A 412 3.13 29.99 10.26
CA GLN A 412 3.22 30.60 8.92
C GLN A 412 2.60 29.75 7.80
N LEU A 413 1.60 28.93 8.13
CA LEU A 413 0.88 28.10 7.15
C LEU A 413 -0.16 28.91 6.36
N SER A 414 -0.68 30.00 6.96
CA SER A 414 -1.59 30.94 6.29
C SER A 414 -1.47 32.35 6.92
N PRO A 415 -1.59 33.43 6.13
CA PRO A 415 -1.65 34.80 6.65
C PRO A 415 -2.84 35.00 7.60
N ALA A 416 -2.71 35.91 8.57
CA ALA A 416 -3.75 36.15 9.57
C ALA A 416 -5.11 36.56 8.96
N GLU A 417 -5.10 37.35 7.88
CA GLU A 417 -6.32 37.76 7.16
C GLU A 417 -7.02 36.57 6.50
N THR A 418 -6.25 35.67 5.87
CA THR A 418 -6.78 34.47 5.22
C THR A 418 -7.25 33.45 6.26
N ALA A 419 -6.48 33.24 7.32
CA ALA A 419 -6.84 32.32 8.41
C ALA A 419 -8.14 32.73 9.14
N ALA A 420 -8.46 34.02 9.18
CA ALA A 420 -9.71 34.53 9.73
C ALA A 420 -10.94 34.23 8.84
N GLN A 421 -10.73 34.02 7.54
CA GLN A 421 -11.80 33.72 6.57
C GLN A 421 -12.02 32.23 6.33
N LEU A 422 -11.11 31.37 6.81
CA LEU A 422 -11.23 29.92 6.64
C LEU A 422 -12.50 29.37 7.29
N SER A 423 -13.16 28.47 6.57
CA SER A 423 -14.30 27.71 7.10
C SER A 423 -13.86 26.74 8.19
N GLU A 424 -14.83 26.21 8.94
CA GLU A 424 -14.55 25.20 9.96
C GLU A 424 -13.93 23.92 9.36
N GLU A 425 -14.47 23.43 8.24
CA GLU A 425 -13.92 22.28 7.51
C GLU A 425 -12.48 22.51 7.06
N GLU A 426 -12.19 23.70 6.54
CA GLU A 426 -10.83 24.08 6.13
C GLU A 426 -9.88 24.10 7.32
N LEU A 427 -10.29 24.69 8.46
CA LEU A 427 -9.47 24.72 9.69
C LEU A 427 -9.19 23.32 10.23
N LEU A 428 -10.18 22.43 10.23
CA LEU A 428 -10.00 21.04 10.69
C LEU A 428 -9.08 20.24 9.77
N THR A 429 -9.06 20.56 8.47
CA THR A 429 -8.17 19.92 7.50
C THR A 429 -6.68 20.14 7.85
N PHE A 430 -6.32 21.30 8.44
CA PHE A 430 -4.95 21.56 8.89
C PHE A 430 -4.47 20.59 9.98
N LEU A 431 -5.37 19.99 10.76
CA LEU A 431 -5.00 19.00 11.78
C LEU A 431 -4.38 17.73 11.19
N PHE A 432 -4.65 17.44 9.93
CA PHE A 432 -4.09 16.29 9.21
C PHE A 432 -2.75 16.61 8.53
N LEU A 433 -2.21 17.83 8.66
CA LEU A 433 -0.92 18.18 8.05
C LEU A 433 0.26 17.57 8.83
N PRO A 434 1.31 17.08 8.13
CA PRO A 434 2.49 16.53 8.76
C PRO A 434 3.12 17.49 9.78
N GLY A 435 3.31 17.02 11.02
CA GLY A 435 3.91 17.80 12.10
C GLY A 435 3.02 18.92 12.67
N PHE A 436 1.77 19.04 12.24
CA PHE A 436 0.79 19.93 12.86
C PHE A 436 0.32 19.33 14.19
N SER A 437 0.48 20.08 15.28
CA SER A 437 0.00 19.69 16.60
C SER A 437 -0.34 20.94 17.41
N LEU A 438 -1.33 20.83 18.29
CA LEU A 438 -1.76 21.90 19.18
C LEU A 438 -0.89 22.03 20.44
N ARG A 439 0.04 21.10 20.70
CA ARG A 439 0.94 21.15 21.86
C ARG A 439 2.30 21.78 21.50
N ASP A 440 2.79 22.65 22.38
CA ASP A 440 4.13 23.26 22.30
C ASP A 440 5.26 22.35 22.83
N LYS A 441 4.93 21.23 23.51
CA LYS A 441 5.89 20.26 24.06
C LYS A 441 5.50 18.82 23.73
N VAL A 442 6.49 18.02 23.34
CA VAL A 442 6.37 16.57 23.12
C VAL A 442 6.27 15.88 24.49
N THR A 443 5.15 15.24 24.79
CA THR A 443 4.95 14.43 26.00
C THR A 443 5.47 13.00 25.78
N GLU A 444 6.16 12.41 26.77
CA GLU A 444 6.69 11.03 26.74
C GLU A 444 5.61 9.96 26.44
N VAL A 445 4.35 10.25 26.80
CA VAL A 445 3.19 9.38 26.54
C VAL A 445 2.83 9.30 25.05
N SER A 446 3.24 10.29 24.24
CA SER A 446 3.06 10.32 22.79
C SER A 446 4.33 9.80 22.07
N GLY A 447 4.90 8.73 22.60
CA GLY A 447 6.11 8.08 22.09
C GLY A 447 5.97 7.63 20.65
N ARG A 448 6.36 8.54 19.73
CA ARG A 448 6.74 8.42 18.30
C ARG A 448 6.34 9.63 17.45
N GLY A 449 5.66 10.64 18.01
CA GLY A 449 5.32 11.86 17.24
C GLY A 449 4.34 11.61 16.10
N VAL A 450 3.39 10.70 16.33
CA VAL A 450 2.36 10.29 15.36
C VAL A 450 1.18 11.23 15.57
N GLY A 451 0.83 12.07 14.61
CA GLY A 451 -0.34 12.95 14.68
C GLY A 451 -1.54 12.37 13.93
N LEU A 452 -2.60 13.17 13.77
CA LEU A 452 -3.73 12.84 12.90
C LEU A 452 -3.29 12.65 11.44
N ASP A 453 -2.16 13.25 11.03
CA ASP A 453 -1.49 13.04 9.75
C ASP A 453 -1.16 11.56 9.49
N ALA A 454 -0.66 10.86 10.51
CA ALA A 454 -0.34 9.45 10.41
C ALA A 454 -1.59 8.57 10.37
N VAL A 455 -2.67 8.95 11.08
CA VAL A 455 -3.97 8.27 10.94
C VAL A 455 -4.47 8.39 9.51
N GLN A 456 -4.45 9.59 8.94
CA GLN A 456 -4.83 9.79 7.55
C GLN A 456 -3.96 8.97 6.60
N HIS A 457 -2.64 8.89 6.83
CA HIS A 457 -1.76 8.06 6.02
C HIS A 457 -2.08 6.56 6.14
N MET A 458 -2.30 6.04 7.36
CA MET A 458 -2.67 4.64 7.60
C MET A 458 -4.00 4.27 6.92
N VAL A 459 -5.01 5.15 6.99
CA VAL A 459 -6.31 4.94 6.34
C VAL A 459 -6.20 5.02 4.81
N ARG A 460 -5.33 5.88 4.28
CA ARG A 460 -5.07 5.94 2.82
C ARG A 460 -4.32 4.73 2.30
N GLN A 461 -3.40 4.15 3.07
CA GLN A 461 -2.77 2.87 2.71
C GLN A 461 -3.80 1.72 2.61
N LEU A 462 -4.90 1.84 3.33
CA LEU A 462 -6.08 0.97 3.20
C LEU A 462 -6.98 1.33 2.01
N ARG A 463 -6.61 2.33 1.20
CA ARG A 463 -7.42 2.90 0.11
C ARG A 463 -8.73 3.50 0.60
N GLY A 464 -8.72 4.04 1.81
CA GLY A 464 -9.85 4.69 2.44
C GLY A 464 -9.68 6.19 2.61
N ALA A 465 -10.72 6.81 3.17
CA ALA A 465 -10.77 8.23 3.51
C ALA A 465 -11.08 8.41 5.01
N VAL A 466 -10.62 9.52 5.57
CA VAL A 466 -10.98 9.96 6.93
C VAL A 466 -11.39 11.43 6.89
N MET A 467 -12.50 11.74 7.55
CA MET A 467 -13.02 13.10 7.74
C MET A 467 -13.23 13.36 9.22
N LEU A 468 -13.12 14.62 9.63
CA LEU A 468 -13.33 15.09 10.99
C LEU A 468 -14.40 16.17 10.98
N GLU A 469 -15.47 15.92 11.73
CA GLU A 469 -16.50 16.88 12.06
C GLU A 469 -16.44 17.16 13.55
N GLN A 470 -16.83 18.35 13.99
CA GLN A 470 -16.90 18.65 15.41
C GLN A 470 -17.99 19.67 15.70
N LYS A 471 -18.35 19.76 16.97
CA LYS A 471 -19.23 20.81 17.46
C LYS A 471 -18.75 21.27 18.83
N ALA A 472 -18.43 22.55 18.95
CA ALA A 472 -17.85 23.12 20.15
C ALA A 472 -18.71 22.81 21.38
N GLY A 473 -18.10 22.21 22.40
CA GLY A 473 -18.77 21.77 23.62
C GLY A 473 -19.63 20.51 23.50
N GLU A 474 -19.81 19.93 22.31
CA GLU A 474 -20.53 18.67 22.09
C GLU A 474 -19.63 17.50 21.63
N GLY A 475 -18.37 17.79 21.29
CA GLY A 475 -17.34 16.79 21.01
C GLY A 475 -16.91 16.75 19.54
N SER A 476 -16.19 15.69 19.17
CA SER A 476 -15.69 15.47 17.82
C SER A 476 -16.20 14.16 17.24
N ARG A 477 -16.27 14.07 15.92
CA ARG A 477 -16.69 12.89 15.17
C ARG A 477 -15.74 12.63 14.00
N PHE A 478 -15.10 11.48 14.00
CA PHE A 478 -14.31 10.97 12.89
C PHE A 478 -15.14 10.01 12.05
N HIS A 479 -15.19 10.26 10.74
CA HIS A 479 -15.81 9.40 9.74
C HIS A 479 -14.70 8.74 8.92
N LEU A 480 -14.59 7.41 8.99
CA LEU A 480 -13.63 6.64 8.19
C LEU A 480 -14.40 5.74 7.22
N GLU A 481 -13.98 5.77 5.97
CA GLU A 481 -14.50 4.90 4.92
C GLU A 481 -13.35 4.06 4.39
N VAL A 482 -13.42 2.74 4.53
CA VAL A 482 -12.42 1.82 3.97
C VAL A 482 -13.09 0.70 3.18
N PRO A 483 -12.46 0.17 2.12
CA PRO A 483 -12.98 -1.00 1.41
C PRO A 483 -13.16 -2.19 2.36
N LEU A 484 -14.24 -2.97 2.16
CA LEU A 484 -14.47 -4.17 2.96
C LEU A 484 -13.37 -5.23 2.74
N THR A 485 -12.74 -5.22 1.56
CA THR A 485 -11.64 -6.11 1.18
C THR A 485 -10.62 -5.36 0.32
N LEU A 486 -9.34 -5.74 0.43
CA LEU A 486 -8.26 -5.22 -0.39
C LEU A 486 -8.06 -5.99 -1.71
N SER A 487 -8.81 -7.09 -1.91
CA SER A 487 -8.65 -8.00 -3.04
C SER A 487 -9.20 -7.46 -4.36
N VAL A 488 -10.08 -6.45 -4.32
CA VAL A 488 -10.65 -5.81 -5.51
C VAL A 488 -10.57 -4.30 -5.41
N VAL A 489 -10.37 -3.63 -6.54
CA VAL A 489 -10.32 -2.17 -6.62
C VAL A 489 -11.06 -1.67 -7.85
N ARG A 490 -11.92 -0.66 -7.67
CA ARG A 490 -12.54 0.05 -8.80
C ARG A 490 -11.56 1.08 -9.35
N SER A 491 -11.22 0.96 -10.62
CA SER A 491 -10.23 1.80 -11.27
C SER A 491 -10.67 2.23 -12.67
N LEU A 492 -10.21 3.40 -13.09
CA LEU A 492 -10.22 3.81 -14.49
C LEU A 492 -9.01 3.20 -15.18
N VAL A 493 -9.25 2.37 -16.19
CA VAL A 493 -8.18 1.81 -17.02
C VAL A 493 -7.91 2.76 -18.18
N VAL A 494 -6.64 3.09 -18.37
CA VAL A 494 -6.14 4.01 -19.41
C VAL A 494 -4.97 3.38 -20.15
N GLU A 495 -4.72 3.86 -21.36
CA GLU A 495 -3.61 3.42 -22.22
C GLU A 495 -2.50 4.47 -22.21
N VAL A 496 -1.25 4.03 -22.01
CA VAL A 496 -0.04 4.86 -22.00
C VAL A 496 1.09 4.10 -22.69
N GLY A 497 1.54 4.59 -23.85
CA GLY A 497 2.61 3.95 -24.62
C GLY A 497 2.31 2.50 -24.94
N GLU A 498 1.12 2.21 -25.48
CA GLU A 498 0.62 0.85 -25.83
C GLU A 498 0.39 -0.12 -24.64
N GLU A 499 0.54 0.33 -23.40
CA GLU A 499 0.29 -0.48 -22.19
C GLU A 499 -0.88 0.06 -21.37
N ALA A 500 -1.61 -0.84 -20.71
CA ALA A 500 -2.73 -0.49 -19.85
C ALA A 500 -2.27 -0.20 -18.42
N TYR A 501 -2.76 0.91 -17.86
CA TYR A 501 -2.57 1.31 -16.47
C TYR A 501 -3.92 1.59 -15.82
N ALA A 502 -4.04 1.32 -14.53
CA ALA A 502 -5.27 1.48 -13.77
C ALA A 502 -5.10 2.56 -12.68
N PHE A 503 -5.88 3.62 -12.78
CA PHE A 503 -5.95 4.67 -11.77
C PHE A 503 -7.13 4.39 -10.84
N PRO A 504 -6.92 4.18 -9.52
CA PRO A 504 -8.03 3.94 -8.61
C PRO A 504 -9.00 5.13 -8.61
N LEU A 505 -10.30 4.84 -8.71
CA LEU A 505 -11.33 5.89 -8.83
C LEU A 505 -11.35 6.85 -7.63
N ALA A 506 -10.95 6.38 -6.46
CA ALA A 506 -10.92 7.17 -5.23
C ALA A 506 -10.01 8.42 -5.33
N HIS A 507 -9.02 8.42 -6.22
CA HIS A 507 -8.10 9.55 -6.42
C HIS A 507 -8.39 10.35 -7.71
N ILE A 508 -9.43 9.97 -8.46
CA ILE A 508 -9.81 10.65 -9.70
C ILE A 508 -10.91 11.66 -9.39
N GLU A 509 -10.62 12.92 -9.63
CA GLU A 509 -11.60 14.00 -9.53
C GLU A 509 -12.48 14.08 -10.78
N ARG A 510 -11.85 14.06 -11.97
CA ARG A 510 -12.57 14.13 -13.25
C ARG A 510 -11.75 13.57 -14.41
N MET A 511 -12.46 13.11 -15.45
CA MET A 511 -11.89 12.83 -16.76
C MET A 511 -12.23 13.97 -17.72
N CYS A 512 -11.24 14.50 -18.43
CA CYS A 512 -11.41 15.65 -19.31
C CYS A 512 -10.83 15.37 -20.70
N ASP A 513 -11.48 15.91 -21.72
CA ASP A 513 -10.94 16.02 -23.07
C ASP A 513 -10.45 17.45 -23.25
N LEU A 514 -9.15 17.64 -23.46
CA LEU A 514 -8.52 18.94 -23.52
C LEU A 514 -8.07 19.24 -24.96
N ALA A 515 -8.50 20.37 -25.52
CA ALA A 515 -7.96 20.82 -26.80
C ALA A 515 -6.53 21.36 -26.60
N PRO A 516 -5.64 21.24 -27.60
CA PRO A 516 -4.29 21.83 -27.50
C PRO A 516 -4.29 23.34 -27.23
N GLU A 517 -5.36 24.04 -27.61
CA GLU A 517 -5.56 25.48 -27.42
C GLU A 517 -5.83 25.87 -25.96
N ASP A 518 -6.39 24.95 -25.17
CA ASP A 518 -6.72 25.18 -23.75
C ASP A 518 -5.50 25.01 -22.84
N ILE A 519 -4.37 24.56 -23.39
CA ILE A 519 -3.12 24.37 -22.67
C ILE A 519 -2.35 25.68 -22.63
N VAL A 520 -2.28 26.27 -21.44
CA VAL A 520 -1.55 27.51 -21.17
C VAL A 520 -0.17 27.16 -20.63
N GLN A 521 0.86 27.85 -21.12
CA GLN A 521 2.22 27.70 -20.60
C GLN A 521 2.55 28.86 -19.66
N VAL A 522 2.92 28.55 -18.42
CA VAL A 522 3.31 29.51 -17.39
C VAL A 522 4.63 29.01 -16.79
N GLU A 523 5.67 29.85 -16.80
CA GLU A 523 7.02 29.50 -16.27
C GLU A 523 7.62 28.20 -16.84
N GLY A 524 7.39 27.93 -18.12
CA GLY A 524 7.88 26.72 -18.78
C GLY A 524 7.05 25.46 -18.50
N ARG A 525 6.07 25.53 -17.59
CA ARG A 525 5.17 24.43 -17.21
C ARG A 525 3.84 24.54 -17.95
N GLN A 526 3.26 23.39 -18.30
CA GLN A 526 1.96 23.33 -18.95
C GLN A 526 0.87 23.26 -17.90
N HIS A 527 -0.17 24.07 -18.09
CA HIS A 527 -1.34 24.14 -17.23
C HIS A 527 -2.59 24.17 -18.09
N PHE A 528 -3.72 23.83 -17.48
CA PHE A 528 -5.03 24.05 -18.07
C PHE A 528 -5.99 24.58 -17.02
N TRP A 529 -7.08 25.18 -17.46
CA TRP A 529 -8.12 25.69 -16.57
C TRP A 529 -9.04 24.56 -16.13
N HIS A 530 -9.18 24.40 -14.82
CA HIS A 530 -10.13 23.47 -14.21
C HIS A 530 -10.83 24.14 -13.03
N GLU A 531 -12.15 24.26 -13.09
CA GLU A 531 -12.98 24.88 -12.04
C GLU A 531 -12.47 26.25 -11.56
N GLY A 532 -11.98 27.07 -12.50
CA GLY A 532 -11.47 28.42 -12.21
C GLY A 532 -10.06 28.47 -11.60
N ARG A 533 -9.35 27.34 -11.54
CA ARG A 533 -7.95 27.24 -11.08
C ARG A 533 -7.04 26.76 -12.22
N HIS A 534 -5.77 27.16 -12.16
CA HIS A 534 -4.73 26.61 -13.04
C HIS A 534 -4.24 25.28 -12.48
N VAL A 535 -4.47 24.19 -13.21
CA VAL A 535 -4.01 22.84 -12.85
C VAL A 535 -2.82 22.47 -13.71
N GLY A 536 -1.75 21.98 -13.10
CA GLY A 536 -0.55 21.53 -13.80
C GLY A 536 -0.83 20.29 -14.65
N LEU A 537 -0.28 20.23 -15.85
CA LEU A 537 -0.46 19.15 -16.82
C LEU A 537 0.86 18.41 -17.03
N VAL A 538 0.83 17.09 -16.87
CA VAL A 538 1.99 16.19 -17.03
C VAL A 538 1.60 15.01 -17.91
N ALA A 539 2.50 14.53 -18.79
CA ALA A 539 2.20 13.35 -19.59
C ALA A 539 2.52 12.06 -18.84
N ALA A 540 1.60 11.10 -18.89
CA ALA A 540 1.75 9.81 -18.24
C ALA A 540 2.97 9.04 -18.76
N ASN A 541 3.31 9.18 -20.04
CA ASN A 541 4.47 8.51 -20.63
C ASN A 541 5.81 8.97 -20.01
N GLN A 542 5.93 10.24 -19.61
CA GLN A 542 7.11 10.76 -18.94
C GLN A 542 7.21 10.22 -17.51
N LEU A 543 6.08 10.17 -16.80
CA LEU A 543 6.02 9.63 -15.43
C LEU A 543 6.37 8.14 -15.41
N LEU A 544 5.77 7.38 -16.32
CA LEU A 544 5.90 5.93 -16.39
C LEU A 544 7.08 5.47 -17.28
N GLN A 545 7.91 6.41 -17.75
CA GLN A 545 9.08 6.16 -18.60
C GLN A 545 8.76 5.31 -19.85
N ARG A 546 7.61 5.57 -20.48
CA ARG A 546 7.13 4.91 -21.70
C ARG A 546 7.52 5.71 -22.94
N PRO A 547 7.73 5.04 -24.09
CA PRO A 547 7.95 5.73 -25.36
C PRO A 547 6.74 6.60 -25.71
N VAL A 548 7.01 7.76 -26.33
CA VAL A 548 5.96 8.67 -26.80
C VAL A 548 5.28 8.05 -28.01
N SER A 549 3.99 7.70 -27.88
CA SER A 549 3.20 7.28 -29.03
C SER A 549 2.73 8.49 -29.83
N GLN A 550 2.87 8.45 -31.16
CA GLN A 550 2.41 9.52 -32.06
C GLN A 550 0.89 9.47 -32.18
N SER A 551 0.17 10.01 -31.20
CA SER A 551 -1.28 10.11 -31.29
C SER A 551 -1.67 11.34 -32.13
N SER A 552 -2.34 11.09 -33.27
CA SER A 552 -2.93 12.11 -34.15
C SER A 552 -4.30 12.61 -33.64
N ALA A 553 -4.62 12.37 -32.36
CA ALA A 553 -5.90 12.73 -31.79
C ALA A 553 -6.07 14.26 -31.69
N ALA A 554 -7.24 14.76 -32.09
CA ALA A 554 -7.56 16.19 -32.05
C ALA A 554 -7.63 16.77 -30.63
N THR A 555 -7.80 15.92 -29.61
CA THR A 555 -7.94 16.29 -28.20
C THR A 555 -7.08 15.36 -27.34
N LEU A 556 -6.42 15.91 -26.32
CA LEU A 556 -5.68 15.18 -25.30
C LEU A 556 -6.63 14.65 -24.24
N LYS A 557 -6.52 13.37 -23.89
CA LYS A 557 -7.28 12.75 -22.80
C LYS A 557 -6.55 13.02 -21.49
N VAL A 558 -7.23 13.56 -20.49
CA VAL A 558 -6.62 13.95 -19.20
C VAL A 558 -7.38 13.33 -18.04
N VAL A 559 -6.65 12.64 -17.16
CA VAL A 559 -7.15 12.21 -15.85
C VAL A 559 -6.75 13.26 -14.82
N VAL A 560 -7.73 13.94 -14.23
CA VAL A 560 -7.49 14.88 -13.13
C VAL A 560 -7.42 14.08 -11.84
N ILE A 561 -6.22 14.00 -11.28
CA ILE A 561 -5.96 13.33 -10.00
C ILE A 561 -5.80 14.37 -8.89
N ARG A 562 -6.31 14.02 -7.71
CA ARG A 562 -6.24 14.87 -6.52
C ARG A 562 -5.73 14.07 -5.33
N GLU A 563 -4.78 14.67 -4.61
CA GLU A 563 -4.32 14.18 -3.31
C GLU A 563 -4.04 15.41 -2.41
N ARG A 564 -4.81 15.56 -1.33
CA ARG A 564 -4.79 16.78 -0.48
C ARG A 564 -5.08 18.03 -1.32
N ASP A 565 -4.24 19.06 -1.25
CA ASP A 565 -4.33 20.30 -2.03
C ASP A 565 -3.66 20.19 -3.42
N ALA A 566 -2.96 19.09 -3.70
CA ALA A 566 -2.28 18.87 -4.97
C ALA A 566 -3.26 18.30 -6.00
N VAL A 567 -3.55 19.10 -7.03
CA VAL A 567 -4.36 18.70 -8.18
C VAL A 567 -3.49 18.75 -9.43
N TYR A 568 -3.45 17.66 -10.18
CA TYR A 568 -2.71 17.57 -11.42
C TYR A 568 -3.52 16.85 -12.50
N GLY A 569 -3.38 17.31 -13.74
CA GLY A 569 -3.85 16.59 -14.91
C GLY A 569 -2.76 15.68 -15.42
N VAL A 570 -3.07 14.39 -15.51
CA VAL A 570 -2.21 13.39 -16.15
C VAL A 570 -2.75 13.13 -17.56
N ALA A 571 -2.02 13.55 -18.58
CA ALA A 571 -2.35 13.32 -19.97
C ALA A 571 -2.05 11.87 -20.36
N VAL A 572 -3.07 11.17 -20.84
CA VAL A 572 -3.06 9.76 -21.26
C VAL A 572 -3.42 9.66 -22.73
N GLU A 573 -3.17 8.52 -23.37
CA GLU A 573 -3.47 8.36 -24.79
C GLU A 573 -4.94 8.05 -25.02
N ARG A 574 -5.52 7.16 -24.20
CA ARG A 574 -6.90 6.71 -24.34
C ARG A 574 -7.48 6.24 -23.01
N PHE A 575 -8.79 6.43 -22.85
CA PHE A 575 -9.58 5.77 -21.81
C PHE A 575 -10.08 4.42 -22.31
N ILE A 576 -9.72 3.33 -21.62
CA ILE A 576 -10.30 2.00 -21.84
C ILE A 576 -11.65 1.92 -21.13
N GLY A 577 -11.73 2.49 -19.93
CA GLY A 577 -12.97 2.68 -19.18
C GLY A 577 -12.88 2.22 -17.72
N GLU A 578 -13.99 2.35 -16.99
CA GLU A 578 -14.09 1.87 -15.61
C GLU A 578 -14.11 0.34 -15.55
N ARG A 579 -13.33 -0.24 -14.63
CA ARG A 579 -13.28 -1.67 -14.34
C ARG A 579 -13.12 -1.93 -12.84
N THR A 580 -13.72 -3.02 -12.36
CA THR A 580 -13.38 -3.60 -11.05
C THR A 580 -12.28 -4.61 -11.26
N LEU A 581 -11.11 -4.35 -10.72
CA LEU A 581 -9.89 -5.12 -10.93
C LEU A 581 -9.59 -5.97 -9.71
N VAL A 582 -9.24 -7.23 -9.95
CA VAL A 582 -8.67 -8.10 -8.91
C VAL A 582 -7.23 -7.70 -8.67
N VAL A 583 -6.92 -7.35 -7.43
CA VAL A 583 -5.61 -6.90 -6.99
C VAL A 583 -4.71 -8.10 -6.80
N LEU A 584 -3.62 -8.14 -7.56
CA LEU A 584 -2.52 -9.08 -7.41
C LEU A 584 -1.38 -8.35 -6.68
N PRO A 585 -1.11 -8.70 -5.41
CA PRO A 585 0.02 -8.10 -4.70
C PRO A 585 1.32 -8.41 -5.45
N LEU A 586 2.19 -7.40 -5.53
CA LEU A 586 3.52 -7.57 -6.10
C LEU A 586 4.37 -8.42 -5.15
N ASP A 587 5.24 -9.26 -5.71
CA ASP A 587 6.16 -10.08 -4.92
C ASP A 587 7.06 -9.18 -4.07
N GLU A 588 7.16 -9.47 -2.76
CA GLU A 588 7.94 -8.65 -1.81
C GLU A 588 9.41 -8.47 -2.24
N ARG A 589 9.96 -9.40 -3.03
CA ARG A 589 11.32 -9.31 -3.58
C ARG A 589 11.51 -8.14 -4.54
N LEU A 590 10.44 -7.62 -5.14
CA LEU A 590 10.47 -6.44 -6.00
C LEU A 590 10.59 -5.14 -5.20
N GLY A 591 10.26 -5.17 -3.90
CA GLY A 591 10.18 -3.97 -3.06
C GLY A 591 9.10 -2.99 -3.55
N LYS A 592 9.20 -1.73 -3.09
CA LYS A 592 8.32 -0.66 -3.58
C LYS A 592 8.75 -0.27 -5.00
N ILE A 593 7.85 -0.47 -5.96
CA ILE A 593 8.00 0.02 -7.32
C ILE A 593 7.50 1.46 -7.37
N GLN A 594 8.28 2.35 -7.97
CA GLN A 594 7.91 3.76 -8.12
C GLN A 594 6.57 3.89 -8.87
N ASP A 595 5.66 4.72 -8.34
CA ASP A 595 4.36 5.06 -8.93
C ASP A 595 3.38 3.89 -9.14
N ILE A 596 3.72 2.67 -8.68
CA ILE A 596 2.89 1.46 -8.85
C ILE A 596 2.57 0.82 -7.49
N SER A 597 1.29 0.56 -7.26
CA SER A 597 0.79 -0.04 -6.02
C SER A 597 0.63 -1.56 -6.07
N ALA A 598 0.13 -2.09 -7.20
CA ALA A 598 -0.16 -3.52 -7.36
C ALA A 598 -0.32 -3.90 -8.84
N GLY A 599 -0.30 -5.20 -9.13
CA GLY A 599 -0.76 -5.72 -10.42
C GLY A 599 -2.25 -6.03 -10.39
N ALA A 600 -2.84 -6.20 -11.56
CA ALA A 600 -4.20 -6.69 -11.75
C ALA A 600 -4.35 -7.35 -13.12
N LEU A 601 -5.49 -8.01 -13.34
CA LEU A 601 -5.85 -8.61 -14.63
C LEU A 601 -7.08 -7.91 -15.20
N LEU A 602 -7.03 -7.60 -16.49
CA LEU A 602 -8.17 -7.09 -17.25
C LEU A 602 -9.12 -8.22 -17.66
N ASP A 603 -10.29 -7.81 -18.15
CA ASP A 603 -11.31 -8.72 -18.64
C ASP A 603 -10.88 -9.51 -19.86
N ASP A 604 -9.78 -9.20 -20.55
CA ASP A 604 -9.19 -10.04 -21.59
C ASP A 604 -8.01 -10.90 -21.08
N GLY A 605 -7.63 -10.71 -19.81
CA GLY A 605 -6.49 -11.33 -19.16
C GLY A 605 -5.16 -10.66 -19.29
N SER A 606 -5.10 -9.55 -20.01
CA SER A 606 -3.89 -8.75 -20.03
C SER A 606 -3.62 -8.22 -18.62
N VAL A 607 -2.33 -8.09 -18.31
CA VAL A 607 -1.90 -7.56 -17.01
C VAL A 607 -2.00 -6.04 -17.08
N VAL A 608 -2.59 -5.45 -16.04
CA VAL A 608 -2.66 -4.00 -15.84
C VAL A 608 -1.98 -3.66 -14.53
N LEU A 609 -1.22 -2.57 -14.51
CA LEU A 609 -0.60 -2.08 -13.28
C LEU A 609 -1.49 -1.02 -12.64
N ILE A 610 -1.76 -1.17 -11.36
CA ILE A 610 -2.53 -0.21 -10.56
C ILE A 610 -1.57 0.87 -10.07
N VAL A 611 -1.81 2.11 -10.50
CA VAL A 611 -1.01 3.28 -10.16
C VAL A 611 -1.14 3.64 -8.68
N ASP A 612 -0.01 3.89 -8.03
CA ASP A 612 0.06 4.59 -6.74
C ASP A 612 0.03 6.09 -7.00
N VAL A 613 -1.15 6.69 -6.87
CA VAL A 613 -1.38 8.11 -7.20
C VAL A 613 -0.62 9.04 -6.25
N GLU A 614 -0.45 8.66 -4.98
CA GLU A 614 0.30 9.44 -4.01
C GLU A 614 1.79 9.50 -4.40
N ASP A 615 2.37 8.35 -4.75
CA ASP A 615 3.77 8.28 -5.21
C ASP A 615 3.95 9.01 -6.55
N MET A 616 2.99 8.85 -7.47
CA MET A 616 3.00 9.54 -8.77
C MET A 616 3.00 11.06 -8.62
N LEU A 617 2.22 11.62 -7.69
CA LEU A 617 2.22 13.06 -7.43
C LEU A 617 3.55 13.55 -6.87
N ARG A 618 4.21 12.76 -6.01
CA ARG A 618 5.57 13.08 -5.55
C ARG A 618 6.58 13.01 -6.69
N SER A 619 6.40 12.08 -7.63
CA SER A 619 7.21 11.98 -8.85
C SER A 619 7.01 13.20 -9.75
N VAL A 620 5.76 13.67 -9.91
CA VAL A 620 5.42 14.92 -10.60
C VAL A 620 6.15 16.12 -9.97
N GLU A 621 6.09 16.28 -8.65
CA GLU A 621 6.77 17.39 -7.95
C GLU A 621 8.30 17.34 -8.11
N LYS A 622 8.90 16.14 -8.05
CA LYS A 622 10.34 15.96 -8.30
C LYS A 622 10.72 16.34 -9.73
N LEU A 623 9.92 15.96 -10.72
CA LEU A 623 10.14 16.32 -12.13
C LEU A 623 10.00 17.83 -12.34
N LEU A 624 9.02 18.46 -11.69
CA LEU A 624 8.80 19.91 -11.72
C LEU A 624 9.98 20.69 -11.09
N ASN A 625 10.59 20.17 -10.03
CA ASN A 625 11.72 20.80 -9.35
C ASN A 625 13.06 20.60 -10.08
N THR A 626 13.19 19.54 -10.88
CA THR A 626 14.42 19.25 -11.65
C THR A 626 14.41 19.88 -13.06
N GLY A 627 13.30 20.49 -13.48
CA GLY A 627 13.19 21.23 -14.75
C GLY A 627 13.22 20.35 -16.01
N ARG A 628 12.93 19.04 -15.88
CA ARG A 628 13.06 18.03 -16.95
C ARG A 628 11.77 17.70 -17.71
N LEU A 629 10.69 18.47 -17.53
CA LEU A 629 9.42 18.16 -18.21
C LEU A 629 9.51 18.43 -19.71
N GLU A 630 9.30 17.38 -20.51
CA GLU A 630 9.16 17.49 -21.95
C GLU A 630 7.76 18.01 -22.31
N ARG A 631 7.64 18.73 -23.43
CA ARG A 631 6.42 19.45 -23.81
C ARG A 631 5.37 18.47 -24.37
N ILE A 632 4.21 18.40 -23.73
CA ILE A 632 3.06 17.55 -24.14
C ILE A 632 2.42 18.07 -25.44
N ALA A 633 2.45 19.39 -25.65
CA ALA A 633 1.81 20.02 -26.80
C ALA A 633 2.83 20.83 -27.60
N ARG A 634 3.34 20.23 -28.69
CA ARG A 634 3.71 20.88 -29.97
C ARG A 634 4.24 19.94 -31.07
N HIS A 635 3.94 18.64 -31.05
CA HIS A 635 4.40 17.76 -32.13
C HIS A 635 3.49 17.73 -33.37
N SER A 636 2.26 18.25 -33.31
CA SER A 636 1.29 18.16 -34.43
C SER A 636 1.28 19.33 -35.42
N GLN A 637 2.04 20.42 -35.17
CA GLN A 637 2.17 21.54 -36.14
C GLN A 637 3.61 22.03 -36.38
N GLN A 638 4.61 21.43 -35.71
CA GLN A 638 6.04 21.74 -35.92
C GLN A 638 6.84 20.59 -36.55
N ALA A 639 6.19 19.57 -37.12
CA ALA A 639 6.86 18.59 -37.99
C ALA A 639 7.43 19.19 -39.29
N ALA A 640 7.27 20.52 -39.50
CA ALA A 640 7.94 21.28 -40.54
C ALA A 640 8.93 22.35 -40.00
N GLN A 641 9.33 22.31 -38.72
CA GLN A 641 10.40 23.16 -38.18
C GLN A 641 11.56 22.35 -37.60
N VAL A 642 12.48 22.03 -38.53
CA VAL A 642 13.94 21.85 -38.39
C VAL A 642 14.40 20.92 -37.27
N ALA A 643 14.58 19.63 -37.60
CA ALA A 643 15.42 18.73 -36.82
C ALA A 643 16.84 19.33 -36.68
N ARG A 644 17.33 19.45 -35.44
CA ARG A 644 18.73 19.84 -35.19
C ARG A 644 19.64 18.75 -35.73
N LYS A 645 20.64 19.16 -36.52
CA LYS A 645 21.59 18.21 -37.12
C LYS A 645 22.43 17.57 -36.03
N ARG A 646 22.55 16.23 -36.08
CA ARG A 646 23.26 15.43 -35.09
C ARG A 646 24.68 15.13 -35.57
N ILE A 647 25.68 15.42 -34.74
CA ILE A 647 27.09 15.20 -35.04
C ILE A 647 27.66 14.17 -34.06
N LEU A 648 28.36 13.16 -34.56
CA LEU A 648 29.13 12.23 -33.73
C LEU A 648 30.59 12.66 -33.70
N VAL A 649 31.13 12.86 -32.49
CA VAL A 649 32.54 13.20 -32.26
C VAL A 649 33.27 12.02 -31.63
N VAL A 650 34.31 11.52 -32.30
CA VAL A 650 35.12 10.37 -31.88
C VAL A 650 36.56 10.85 -31.67
N ASP A 651 36.99 10.95 -30.41
CA ASP A 651 38.33 11.39 -30.04
C ASP A 651 38.68 10.71 -28.71
N ASP A 652 39.89 10.13 -28.61
CA ASP A 652 40.36 9.41 -27.43
C ASP A 652 40.79 10.37 -26.31
N SER A 653 41.04 11.64 -26.65
CA SER A 653 41.34 12.70 -25.70
C SER A 653 40.07 13.31 -25.13
N LEU A 654 39.79 13.01 -23.86
CA LEU A 654 38.66 13.56 -23.11
C LEU A 654 38.56 15.10 -23.22
N THR A 655 39.69 15.79 -23.17
CA THR A 655 39.76 17.25 -23.23
C THR A 655 39.34 17.80 -24.60
N VAL A 656 39.76 17.16 -25.69
CA VAL A 656 39.41 17.60 -27.05
C VAL A 656 37.96 17.28 -27.35
N ARG A 657 37.52 16.07 -26.97
CA ARG A 657 36.15 15.63 -27.17
C ARG A 657 35.12 16.52 -26.49
N GLU A 658 35.37 16.92 -25.23
CA GLU A 658 34.48 17.85 -24.51
C GLU A 658 34.56 19.28 -25.06
N LEU A 659 35.72 19.71 -25.56
CA LEU A 659 35.86 21.00 -26.22
C LEU A 659 35.03 21.05 -27.51
N GLN A 660 35.20 20.07 -28.40
CA GLN A 660 34.44 19.95 -29.65
C GLN A 660 32.94 19.86 -29.39
N ARG A 661 32.54 19.04 -28.41
CA ARG A 661 31.14 18.94 -27.98
C ARG A 661 30.58 20.28 -27.53
N LYS A 662 31.28 21.03 -26.68
CA LYS A 662 30.83 22.36 -26.22
C LYS A 662 30.73 23.37 -27.37
N LEU A 663 31.71 23.40 -28.28
CA LEU A 663 31.71 24.32 -29.42
C LEU A 663 30.51 24.08 -30.34
N LEU A 664 30.22 22.82 -30.66
CA LEU A 664 29.13 22.44 -31.55
C LEU A 664 27.75 22.60 -30.88
N LEU A 665 27.61 22.24 -29.60
CA LEU A 665 26.38 22.48 -28.82
C LEU A 665 26.05 23.97 -28.72
N ASN A 666 27.05 24.83 -28.48
CA ASN A 666 26.86 26.28 -28.39
C ASN A 666 26.37 26.91 -29.70
N ARG A 667 26.57 26.23 -30.83
CA ARG A 667 26.06 26.66 -32.15
C ARG A 667 24.75 26.00 -32.53
N GLY A 668 24.16 25.15 -31.67
CA GLY A 668 22.82 24.59 -31.87
C GLY A 668 22.77 23.22 -32.58
N TYR A 669 23.91 22.54 -32.72
CA TYR A 669 23.95 21.13 -33.15
C TYR A 669 23.72 20.20 -31.96
N ASP A 670 23.12 19.04 -32.20
CA ASP A 670 23.07 17.97 -31.21
C ASP A 670 24.33 17.10 -31.36
N VAL A 671 25.03 16.81 -30.26
CA VAL A 671 26.36 16.18 -30.33
C VAL A 671 26.43 14.94 -29.46
N ALA A 672 26.69 13.80 -30.07
CA ALA A 672 27.08 12.57 -29.39
C ALA A 672 28.61 12.43 -29.40
N VAL A 673 29.15 11.74 -28.40
CA VAL A 673 30.59 11.54 -28.24
C VAL A 673 30.90 10.05 -28.06
N ALA A 674 32.00 9.59 -28.67
CA ALA A 674 32.52 8.24 -28.51
C ALA A 674 33.99 8.27 -28.06
N VAL A 675 34.45 7.21 -27.41
CA VAL A 675 35.80 7.13 -26.81
C VAL A 675 36.86 6.63 -27.78
N ASP A 676 36.48 5.77 -28.73
CA ASP A 676 37.39 5.21 -29.72
C ASP A 676 36.64 4.84 -31.02
N GLY A 677 37.37 4.40 -32.05
CA GLY A 677 36.77 4.07 -33.34
C GLY A 677 35.73 2.94 -33.28
N MET A 678 35.86 2.00 -32.34
CA MET A 678 34.90 0.89 -32.18
C MET A 678 33.61 1.36 -31.51
N ASP A 679 33.71 2.22 -30.50
CA ASP A 679 32.58 2.89 -29.85
C ASP A 679 31.83 3.78 -30.85
N GLY A 680 32.57 4.54 -31.66
CA GLY A 680 32.03 5.34 -32.75
C GLY A 680 31.30 4.48 -33.80
N TRP A 681 31.88 3.35 -34.19
CA TRP A 681 31.25 2.41 -35.12
C TRP A 681 29.92 1.83 -34.60
N ASN A 682 29.87 1.48 -33.31
CA ASN A 682 28.64 0.97 -32.69
C ASN A 682 27.56 2.05 -32.61
N ALA A 683 27.93 3.29 -32.26
CA ALA A 683 27.01 4.42 -32.23
C ALA A 683 26.40 4.69 -33.61
N LEU A 684 27.23 4.72 -34.67
CA LEU A 684 26.77 4.91 -36.06
C LEU A 684 25.81 3.82 -36.53
N ARG A 685 25.86 2.61 -35.96
CA ARG A 685 24.93 1.51 -36.30
C ARG A 685 23.64 1.54 -35.50
N ALA A 686 23.67 2.11 -34.30
CA ALA A 686 22.51 2.20 -33.42
C ALA A 686 21.64 3.43 -33.71
N GLU A 687 22.25 4.53 -34.14
CA GLU A 687 21.60 5.83 -34.32
C GLU A 687 21.95 6.47 -35.67
N ASP A 688 21.17 7.46 -36.09
CA ASP A 688 21.42 8.26 -37.28
C ASP A 688 22.13 9.59 -36.93
N PHE A 689 23.14 9.92 -37.74
CA PHE A 689 23.95 11.14 -37.62
C PHE A 689 24.04 11.85 -38.97
N ASP A 690 24.25 13.16 -38.94
CA ASP A 690 24.44 14.01 -40.12
C ASP A 690 25.93 14.23 -40.44
N LEU A 691 26.83 14.11 -39.46
CA LEU A 691 28.28 14.26 -39.63
C LEU A 691 29.04 13.41 -38.62
N LEU A 692 30.13 12.79 -39.07
CA LEU A 692 31.14 12.16 -38.21
C LEU A 692 32.39 13.06 -38.15
N ILE A 693 32.88 13.35 -36.94
CA ILE A 693 34.18 13.97 -36.68
C ILE A 693 35.04 12.94 -35.95
N THR A 694 36.20 12.56 -36.50
CA THR A 694 37.07 11.55 -35.90
C THR A 694 38.53 12.01 -35.82
N ASP A 695 39.23 11.71 -34.72
CA ASP A 695 40.69 11.75 -34.69
C ASP A 695 41.27 10.57 -35.49
N ILE A 696 42.50 10.70 -36.00
CA ILE A 696 43.22 9.61 -36.69
C ILE A 696 43.84 8.67 -35.69
N ASP A 697 44.60 9.21 -34.74
CA ASP A 697 45.45 8.43 -33.84
C ASP A 697 44.62 7.99 -32.62
N MET A 698 43.85 6.89 -32.74
CA MET A 698 43.00 6.36 -31.65
C MET A 698 43.32 4.89 -31.31
N PRO A 699 43.13 4.45 -30.05
CA PRO A 699 43.35 3.06 -29.65
C PRO A 699 42.26 2.12 -30.20
N ARG A 700 42.62 0.83 -30.38
CA ARG A 700 41.77 -0.29 -30.87
C ARG A 700 41.34 -0.21 -32.34
N MET A 701 40.85 0.93 -32.79
CA MET A 701 40.48 1.20 -34.17
C MET A 701 40.81 2.67 -34.47
N ASP A 702 41.61 2.90 -35.50
CA ASP A 702 42.02 4.24 -35.90
C ASP A 702 40.93 4.94 -36.73
N GLY A 703 41.03 6.27 -36.86
CA GLY A 703 40.02 7.04 -37.60
C GLY A 703 39.92 6.66 -39.08
N ILE A 704 41.01 6.20 -39.69
CA ILE A 704 41.07 5.84 -41.12
C ILE A 704 40.39 4.49 -41.36
N GLU A 705 40.59 3.53 -40.45
CA GLU A 705 39.89 2.24 -40.41
C GLU A 705 38.39 2.45 -40.21
N LEU A 706 37.99 3.36 -39.32
CA LEU A 706 36.59 3.72 -39.11
C LEU A 706 35.94 4.28 -40.39
N VAL A 707 36.60 5.23 -41.07
CA VAL A 707 36.12 5.78 -42.35
C VAL A 707 36.00 4.68 -43.42
N SER A 708 37.01 3.79 -43.49
CA SER A 708 37.02 2.69 -44.46
C SER A 708 35.88 1.70 -44.24
N LEU A 709 35.51 1.42 -42.98
CA LEU A 709 34.36 0.58 -42.64
C LEU A 709 33.04 1.26 -42.99
N LEU A 710 32.93 2.56 -42.70
CA LEU A 710 31.77 3.38 -43.01
C LEU A 710 31.48 3.42 -44.51
N ARG A 711 32.51 3.57 -45.36
CA ARG A 711 32.35 3.58 -46.83
C ARG A 711 32.01 2.20 -47.43
N ARG A 712 32.18 1.11 -46.69
CA ARG A 712 31.78 -0.26 -47.10
C ARG A 712 30.35 -0.61 -46.69
N ASP A 713 29.72 0.20 -45.83
CA ASP A 713 28.35 -0.02 -45.37
C ASP A 713 27.34 0.70 -46.26
N ASN A 714 26.38 -0.05 -46.82
CA ASN A 714 25.40 0.48 -47.77
C ASN A 714 24.53 1.61 -47.21
N ARG A 715 24.33 1.67 -45.88
CA ARG A 715 23.52 2.69 -45.22
C ARG A 715 24.34 3.92 -44.88
N LEU A 716 25.59 3.72 -44.45
CA LEU A 716 26.44 4.80 -43.91
C LEU A 716 27.39 5.41 -44.95
N GLN A 717 27.57 4.79 -46.12
CA GLN A 717 28.51 5.26 -47.15
C GLN A 717 28.32 6.71 -47.60
N SER A 718 27.14 7.31 -47.44
CA SER A 718 26.84 8.70 -47.81
C SER A 718 26.99 9.70 -46.67
N LEU A 719 27.33 9.26 -45.45
CA LEU A 719 27.50 10.12 -44.28
C LEU A 719 28.76 11.00 -44.46
N PRO A 720 28.66 12.34 -44.36
CA PRO A 720 29.85 13.19 -44.34
C PRO A 720 30.81 12.85 -43.19
N VAL A 721 32.11 12.78 -43.47
CA VAL A 721 33.16 12.48 -42.49
C VAL A 721 34.26 13.54 -42.52
N MET A 722 34.52 14.15 -41.36
CA MET A 722 35.64 15.05 -41.13
C MET A 722 36.69 14.39 -40.25
N VAL A 723 37.94 14.38 -40.70
CA VAL A 723 39.08 13.85 -39.96
C VAL A 723 39.88 15.00 -39.36
N VAL A 724 40.18 14.91 -38.06
CA VAL A 724 41.00 15.89 -37.32
C VAL A 724 42.31 15.23 -36.89
N SER A 725 43.47 15.85 -37.12
CA SER A 725 44.76 15.23 -36.75
C SER A 725 45.81 16.20 -36.22
N TYR A 726 46.60 15.77 -35.24
CA TYR A 726 47.70 16.52 -34.60
C TYR A 726 48.95 16.71 -35.48
N LYS A 727 49.14 15.93 -36.53
CA LYS A 727 50.35 15.94 -37.36
C LYS A 727 49.99 16.41 -38.77
N ASP A 728 50.53 17.55 -39.20
CA ASP A 728 50.38 18.05 -40.57
C ASP A 728 51.32 17.28 -41.52
N ARG A 729 51.15 15.96 -41.58
CA ARG A 729 51.88 15.06 -42.48
C ARG A 729 51.06 14.90 -43.74
N GLU A 730 51.62 15.31 -44.89
CA GLU A 730 50.97 15.17 -46.21
C GLU A 730 50.52 13.72 -46.50
N GLU A 731 51.22 12.73 -45.92
CA GLU A 731 50.91 11.30 -46.06
C GLU A 731 49.61 10.90 -45.35
N ASP A 732 49.36 11.39 -44.13
CA ASP A 732 48.14 11.09 -43.36
C ASP A 732 46.92 11.81 -43.94
N ARG A 733 47.12 13.01 -44.49
CA ARG A 733 46.09 13.74 -45.23
C ARG A 733 45.66 13.00 -46.49
N ARG A 734 46.61 12.48 -47.27
CA ARG A 734 46.29 11.66 -48.46
C ARG A 734 45.56 10.38 -48.06
N ARG A 735 46.04 9.67 -47.02
CA ARG A 735 45.40 8.43 -46.54
C ARG A 735 43.97 8.64 -46.04
N GLY A 736 43.69 9.73 -45.33
CA GLY A 736 42.33 10.05 -44.88
C GLY A 736 41.36 10.34 -46.02
N LEU A 737 41.80 11.09 -47.05
CA LEU A 737 41.00 11.38 -48.24
C LEU A 737 40.82 10.14 -49.13
N ASP A 738 41.86 9.32 -49.30
CA ASP A 738 41.80 8.06 -50.06
C ASP A 738 40.90 7.02 -49.39
N ALA A 739 40.82 7.03 -48.05
CA ALA A 739 39.87 6.22 -47.28
C ALA A 739 38.41 6.72 -47.40
N GLY A 740 38.21 7.91 -47.96
CA GLY A 740 36.91 8.49 -48.27
C GLY A 740 36.43 9.55 -47.28
N ALA A 741 37.30 10.23 -46.52
CA ALA A 741 36.91 11.40 -45.74
C ALA A 741 36.56 12.59 -46.65
N ASP A 742 35.55 13.37 -46.29
CA ASP A 742 35.08 14.52 -47.07
C ASP A 742 35.85 15.80 -46.72
N TYR A 743 36.44 15.86 -45.53
CA TYR A 743 37.26 16.99 -45.08
C TYR A 743 38.37 16.56 -44.12
N TYR A 744 39.51 17.25 -44.20
CA TYR A 744 40.66 17.02 -43.33
C TYR A 744 41.09 18.33 -42.67
N LEU A 745 41.14 18.33 -41.33
CA LEU A 745 41.52 19.50 -40.52
C LEU A 745 42.78 19.20 -39.68
N ALA A 746 43.87 19.91 -39.96
CA ALA A 746 45.07 19.85 -39.13
C ALA A 746 44.89 20.65 -37.83
N LYS A 747 45.22 20.04 -36.67
CA LYS A 747 45.02 20.62 -35.33
C LYS A 747 45.88 21.87 -35.07
N ALA A 748 46.94 22.13 -35.86
CA ALA A 748 47.72 23.38 -35.83
C ALA A 748 46.91 24.62 -36.29
N SER A 749 45.82 24.39 -37.03
CA SER A 749 44.86 25.38 -37.51
C SER A 749 43.54 25.35 -36.73
N PHE A 750 43.51 24.66 -35.58
CA PHE A 750 42.32 24.49 -34.74
C PHE A 750 42.00 25.78 -33.97
N HIS A 751 41.36 26.72 -34.66
CA HIS A 751 40.68 27.86 -34.06
C HIS A 751 39.18 27.57 -34.11
N ASP A 752 38.42 28.01 -33.10
CA ASP A 752 36.99 27.73 -32.93
C ASP A 752 36.19 27.94 -34.23
N ASP A 753 36.54 28.95 -35.02
CA ASP A 753 35.85 29.28 -36.27
C ASP A 753 36.17 28.31 -37.43
N ALA A 754 37.40 27.76 -37.52
CA ALA A 754 37.79 26.88 -38.63
C ALA A 754 37.10 25.51 -38.59
N LEU A 755 36.93 24.93 -37.39
CA LEU A 755 36.16 23.70 -37.22
C LEU A 755 34.68 23.93 -37.57
N LEU A 756 34.14 25.06 -37.15
CA LEU A 756 32.73 25.39 -37.35
C LEU A 756 32.44 25.72 -38.82
N ASP A 757 33.33 26.44 -39.50
CA ASP A 757 33.22 26.72 -40.94
C ASP A 757 33.23 25.43 -41.76
N ALA A 758 34.09 24.46 -41.42
CA ALA A 758 34.13 23.16 -42.06
C ALA A 758 32.83 22.35 -41.83
N VAL A 759 32.28 22.39 -40.62
CA VAL A 759 30.99 21.76 -40.30
C VAL A 759 29.86 22.43 -41.09
N VAL A 760 29.86 23.76 -41.21
CA VAL A 760 28.89 24.51 -42.01
C VAL A 760 29.03 24.19 -43.50
N GLU A 761 30.23 23.97 -44.00
CA GLU A 761 30.46 23.58 -45.40
C GLU A 761 29.93 22.17 -45.71
N LEU A 762 30.18 21.21 -44.80
CA LEU A 762 29.80 19.81 -45.00
C LEU A 762 28.30 19.55 -44.79
N ILE A 763 27.71 20.13 -43.75
CA ILE A 763 26.33 19.85 -43.36
C ILE A 763 25.48 21.11 -43.25
N GLY A 764 25.97 22.30 -43.58
CA GLY A 764 25.21 23.54 -43.43
C GLY A 764 25.20 24.06 -41.98
N GLY A 765 24.92 25.36 -41.83
CA GLY A 765 24.74 25.98 -40.52
C GLY A 765 23.57 25.39 -39.74
N ALA A 766 23.72 25.31 -38.42
CA ALA A 766 22.60 25.08 -37.52
C ALA A 766 21.59 26.22 -37.74
N ARG A 767 20.48 25.93 -38.41
CA ARG A 767 19.45 26.93 -38.69
C ARG A 767 18.76 27.26 -37.37
N ALA A 768 18.79 28.55 -37.01
CA ALA A 768 18.28 29.13 -35.77
C ALA A 768 16.81 28.80 -35.50
#